data_AF-A0A9W8NLG9-F1
#
_entry.id   AF-A0A9W8NLG9-F1
#
_cell.length_a   1.000
_cell.length_b   1.000
_cell.length_c   1.000
_cell.angle_alpha   90.00
_cell.angle_beta   90.00
_cell.angle_gamma   90.00
#
_symmetry.space_group_name_H-M   'P 1'
#
loop_
_entity.id
_entity.type
_entity.pdbx_description
1 polymer ?
#
loop_
_entity_poly.entity_id
_entity_poly.type
_entity_poly.pdbx_seq_one_letter_code
_entity_poly.pdbx_strand_id
1 'polypeptide(L)'
;MKLHAAHQDGYDLNGADGLHVALKELKNAPGEEIDYDVERAWKQEIDALEEISELGDDHLINPIAAFKWGQTHYIMFEWANGGTLRHFWDRNSNVHLYLDGERVREFLKQLEGLAGALQKLHGTNSQTATGLREAAMKGSTFSSSGHRLSNSKFSISKADKHQNHSLKTDPENDVSPGAAHMPVINTPDEDRDGDVKHWRHGDIKPENILIFRDKSWLGKMKIADLGLAKQHQFATEFRHQVTSTKHTTLHYEAPEAITNMKEPRSRRYDVWSMGCIILESIIWLLYGSNGLDEFYRENNRLKDHSRQTLYFTAKSQPTESGSELVAHVSDVALHWIREMLERDPECQRYTAFRQLLELVRDRLLVVPIPSKSKPAENLHRATSSELYKEVENIRKTAEGDEDYLFTGTDRRNVKVPLPFHASNEISRKKEALDNTWEVSNDTVIASRIAENKEFIYPRSLERGTSLTCEHCLELRFDNIGLVLREEVRLLQSRAKSCGLCELFHSIWSSSNTHIAEIWRVNGGLSKHQGGSPELCIYRTPPNAVESNVTEEDIPIGQPNLADISSPIYFDIIRQWVNDCDTNHLGCHIDMKESPTLRLPTRLIDVGDQHSPNIRLLETESSQGDQILQFRYIALSHPWGDTTKHHHYLTTRQNIHSHKAGIDEDLLPKTLRDAIQVTRELGVRYLWVDSLCIIQGEDGDFNEEAVHMETVFSTAYCVIAATRARGSSSGFLDARLERKVVKLERSGRTPIYVCESIDNFQQEVIDGPLNKRGWVLQERALARRTIYFAEKQNYWECGEGVRCETFTRMKNNQAALLGDSKFPKVATDSSKGGRIRLYELLYKQYSRLQFTRIYDRPLAIAGLEQRLIRAFDTQGGYGVFTRYFGRGLLWQRDVTMAPQVMKPIQFPKSQKYQVPSWSWMAYEGAISFMDLPLTK
;
A
#
# COMPACT_ATOMS: atom_id res chain seq x y z
N MET A 1 -43.54 28.51 -24.14
CA MET A 1 -43.83 29.02 -25.51
C MET A 1 -44.05 27.83 -26.45
N LYS A 2 -44.47 28.05 -27.71
CA LYS A 2 -44.34 27.05 -28.79
C LYS A 2 -43.32 27.57 -29.79
N LEU A 3 -42.48 26.69 -30.34
CA LEU A 3 -41.48 27.07 -31.34
C LEU A 3 -42.16 27.35 -32.69
N HIS A 4 -41.70 28.36 -33.42
CA HIS A 4 -42.21 28.62 -34.77
C HIS A 4 -41.72 27.56 -35.76
N ALA A 5 -42.52 27.22 -36.77
CA ALA A 5 -42.21 26.11 -37.70
C ALA A 5 -40.86 26.28 -38.42
N ALA A 6 -40.53 27.50 -38.83
CA ALA A 6 -39.25 27.85 -39.47
C ALA A 6 -37.99 27.73 -38.56
N HIS A 7 -38.16 27.28 -37.32
CA HIS A 7 -37.07 26.90 -36.40
C HIS A 7 -37.11 25.40 -36.05
N GLN A 8 -37.93 24.62 -36.75
CA GLN A 8 -38.05 23.15 -36.61
C GLN A 8 -37.51 22.42 -37.86
N ASP A 9 -37.30 23.14 -38.97
CA ASP A 9 -36.73 22.59 -40.20
C ASP A 9 -35.35 21.98 -39.95
N GLY A 10 -35.18 20.71 -40.36
CA GLY A 10 -33.95 19.93 -40.15
C GLY A 10 -33.97 18.96 -38.96
N TYR A 11 -34.99 19.01 -38.09
CA TYR A 11 -35.14 18.09 -36.96
C TYR A 11 -36.20 17.01 -37.24
N ASP A 12 -35.97 15.79 -36.75
CA ASP A 12 -36.90 14.67 -36.93
C ASP A 12 -38.08 14.79 -35.94
N LEU A 13 -39.28 15.03 -36.48
CA LEU A 13 -40.52 15.25 -35.73
C LEU A 13 -41.41 14.00 -35.64
N ASN A 14 -40.91 12.80 -35.88
CA ASN A 14 -41.68 11.54 -35.86
C ASN A 14 -42.13 11.06 -34.44
N GLY A 15 -42.27 11.97 -33.48
CA GLY A 15 -42.71 11.70 -32.10
C GLY A 15 -43.98 12.48 -31.73
N ALA A 16 -44.75 11.96 -30.76
CA ALA A 16 -45.98 12.62 -30.28
C ALA A 16 -45.72 13.86 -29.40
N ASP A 17 -44.53 13.95 -28.80
CA ASP A 17 -44.04 15.12 -28.07
C ASP A 17 -43.10 15.93 -28.99
N GLY A 18 -43.36 17.23 -29.12
CA GLY A 18 -42.67 18.11 -30.07
C GLY A 18 -41.26 18.53 -29.67
N LEU A 19 -40.57 19.25 -30.56
CA LEU A 19 -39.16 19.64 -30.37
C LEU A 19 -38.92 20.42 -29.06
N HIS A 20 -38.15 19.81 -28.15
CA HIS A 20 -37.70 20.42 -26.90
C HIS A 20 -36.41 21.22 -27.10
N VAL A 21 -36.33 22.40 -26.49
CA VAL A 21 -35.16 23.29 -26.48
C VAL A 21 -34.90 23.82 -25.08
N ALA A 22 -33.65 24.08 -24.74
CA ALA A 22 -33.28 24.82 -23.53
C ALA A 22 -33.24 26.33 -23.83
N LEU A 23 -33.66 27.16 -22.87
CA LEU A 23 -33.61 28.62 -22.96
C LEU A 23 -32.79 29.16 -21.77
N LYS A 24 -31.62 29.73 -22.06
CA LYS A 24 -30.83 30.51 -21.10
C LYS A 24 -31.35 31.95 -21.10
N GLU A 25 -31.99 32.33 -20.01
CA GLU A 25 -32.54 33.68 -19.78
C GLU A 25 -31.53 34.52 -19.00
N LEU A 26 -31.06 35.63 -19.58
CA LEU A 26 -30.14 36.54 -18.89
C LEU A 26 -30.94 37.60 -18.12
N LYS A 27 -30.59 37.76 -16.83
CA LYS A 27 -31.31 38.60 -15.87
C LYS A 27 -30.41 39.68 -15.29
N ASN A 28 -30.95 40.88 -15.12
CA ASN A 28 -30.35 41.90 -14.27
C ASN A 28 -30.35 41.40 -12.83
N ALA A 29 -29.21 41.47 -12.15
CA ALA A 29 -29.10 41.06 -10.74
C ALA A 29 -29.87 42.06 -9.85
N PRO A 30 -30.84 41.61 -9.03
CA PRO A 30 -31.61 42.50 -8.17
C PRO A 30 -30.83 42.86 -6.89
N GLY A 31 -29.88 43.80 -6.98
CA GLY A 31 -29.29 44.45 -5.81
C GLY A 31 -27.80 44.80 -5.84
N GLU A 32 -27.04 44.45 -6.88
CA GLU A 32 -25.59 44.71 -6.95
C GLU A 32 -25.21 45.56 -8.18
N GLU A 33 -24.54 46.69 -7.89
CA GLU A 33 -23.81 47.63 -8.76
C GLU A 33 -24.49 48.26 -10.00
N ILE A 34 -23.95 49.42 -10.41
CA ILE A 34 -24.61 50.39 -11.30
C ILE A 34 -24.21 50.21 -12.79
N ASP A 35 -23.29 49.29 -13.09
CA ASP A 35 -22.59 49.21 -14.40
C ASP A 35 -22.68 47.81 -15.09
N TYR A 36 -23.56 46.90 -14.63
CA TYR A 36 -23.72 45.58 -15.25
C TYR A 36 -24.64 45.62 -16.49
N ASP A 37 -24.04 45.88 -17.65
CA ASP A 37 -24.71 45.88 -18.95
C ASP A 37 -25.01 44.44 -19.44
N VAL A 38 -26.25 43.99 -19.24
CA VAL A 38 -26.76 42.69 -19.72
C VAL A 38 -26.81 42.59 -21.24
N GLU A 39 -26.98 43.68 -21.99
CA GLU A 39 -26.97 43.62 -23.46
C GLU A 39 -25.54 43.37 -23.97
N ARG A 40 -24.54 44.03 -23.38
CA ARG A 40 -23.13 43.75 -23.64
C ARG A 40 -22.73 42.33 -23.22
N ALA A 41 -23.15 41.87 -22.05
CA ALA A 41 -22.87 40.50 -21.59
C ALA A 41 -23.51 39.43 -22.48
N TRP A 42 -24.79 39.60 -22.84
CA TRP A 42 -25.50 38.74 -23.78
C TRP A 42 -24.82 38.69 -25.14
N LYS A 43 -24.43 39.85 -25.67
CA LYS A 43 -23.71 39.91 -26.95
C LYS A 43 -22.35 39.23 -26.87
N GLN A 44 -21.58 39.44 -25.81
CA GLN A 44 -20.28 38.77 -25.63
C GLN A 44 -20.42 37.24 -25.53
N GLU A 45 -21.48 36.74 -24.90
CA GLU A 45 -21.78 35.30 -24.88
C GLU A 45 -22.17 34.76 -26.27
N ILE A 46 -22.92 35.53 -27.08
CA ILE A 46 -23.27 35.14 -28.46
C ILE A 46 -22.05 35.19 -29.38
N ASP A 47 -21.31 36.30 -29.40
CA ASP A 47 -20.11 36.47 -30.23
C ASP A 47 -19.11 35.32 -29.96
N ALA A 48 -19.00 34.85 -28.70
CA ALA A 48 -18.22 33.69 -28.29
C ALA A 48 -18.81 32.35 -28.79
N LEU A 49 -20.11 32.12 -28.60
CA LEU A 49 -20.78 30.89 -29.01
C LEU A 49 -20.83 30.73 -30.54
N GLU A 50 -20.96 31.81 -31.30
CA GLU A 50 -20.85 31.80 -32.76
C GLU A 50 -19.43 31.40 -33.19
N GLU A 51 -18.37 32.04 -32.65
CA GLU A 51 -16.96 31.68 -32.96
C GLU A 51 -16.64 30.22 -32.58
N ILE A 52 -17.17 29.72 -31.47
CA ILE A 52 -16.97 28.34 -31.02
C ILE A 52 -17.77 27.34 -31.89
N SER A 53 -18.96 27.71 -32.37
CA SER A 53 -19.75 26.85 -33.26
C SER A 53 -19.10 26.60 -34.63
N GLU A 54 -18.24 27.52 -35.11
CA GLU A 54 -17.43 27.31 -36.33
C GLU A 54 -16.48 26.11 -36.23
N LEU A 55 -16.17 25.61 -35.02
CA LEU A 55 -15.33 24.42 -34.80
C LEU A 55 -16.02 23.10 -35.21
N GLY A 56 -17.35 23.13 -35.42
CA GLY A 56 -18.14 22.00 -35.90
C GLY A 56 -17.97 20.73 -35.06
N ASP A 57 -17.82 20.87 -33.74
CA ASP A 57 -17.57 19.74 -32.85
C ASP A 57 -18.85 19.19 -32.22
N ASP A 58 -18.99 17.87 -32.31
CA ASP A 58 -20.14 17.13 -31.80
C ASP A 58 -20.22 17.14 -30.26
N HIS A 59 -19.10 17.37 -29.56
CA HIS A 59 -18.96 17.40 -28.11
C HIS A 59 -18.88 18.83 -27.54
N LEU A 60 -19.23 19.85 -28.32
CA LEU A 60 -19.48 21.23 -27.86
C LEU A 60 -20.98 21.56 -27.99
N ILE A 61 -21.54 22.34 -27.04
CA ILE A 61 -22.92 22.81 -27.15
C ILE A 61 -23.03 23.92 -28.20
N ASN A 62 -23.97 23.77 -29.15
CA ASN A 62 -24.23 24.77 -30.18
C ASN A 62 -25.50 25.58 -29.85
N PRO A 63 -25.49 26.91 -30.05
CA PRO A 63 -26.71 27.71 -30.01
C PRO A 63 -27.59 27.41 -31.23
N ILE A 64 -28.90 27.26 -31.02
CA ILE A 64 -29.89 27.15 -32.11
C ILE A 64 -30.32 28.55 -32.58
N ALA A 65 -30.47 29.49 -31.63
CA ALA A 65 -30.75 30.89 -31.91
C ALA A 65 -30.47 31.76 -30.68
N ALA A 66 -30.25 33.06 -30.86
CA ALA A 66 -30.36 34.05 -29.81
C ALA A 66 -31.42 35.09 -30.18
N PHE A 67 -32.23 35.52 -29.22
CA PHE A 67 -33.31 36.48 -29.45
C PHE A 67 -33.63 37.32 -28.21
N LYS A 68 -34.26 38.48 -28.42
CA LYS A 68 -34.85 39.29 -27.35
C LYS A 68 -36.37 39.11 -27.35
N TRP A 69 -36.97 39.06 -26.17
CA TRP A 69 -38.44 39.07 -26.00
C TRP A 69 -38.80 40.11 -24.93
N GLY A 70 -39.45 41.19 -25.36
CA GLY A 70 -39.61 42.38 -24.52
C GLY A 70 -38.26 43.01 -24.19
N GLN A 71 -37.96 43.17 -22.89
CA GLN A 71 -36.65 43.64 -22.39
C GLN A 71 -35.71 42.49 -21.98
N THR A 72 -36.12 41.23 -22.15
CA THR A 72 -35.36 40.06 -21.68
C THR A 72 -34.59 39.42 -22.84
N HIS A 73 -33.35 39.03 -22.56
CA HIS A 73 -32.41 38.48 -23.53
C HIS A 73 -32.29 36.96 -23.35
N TYR A 74 -32.40 36.21 -24.45
CA TYR A 74 -32.41 34.74 -24.44
C TYR A 74 -31.37 34.16 -25.39
N ILE A 75 -30.79 33.02 -25.01
CA ILE A 75 -30.03 32.14 -25.89
C ILE A 75 -30.69 30.75 -25.84
N MET A 76 -30.91 30.15 -27.00
CA MET A 76 -31.63 28.89 -27.18
C MET A 76 -30.65 27.79 -27.59
N PHE A 77 -30.71 26.64 -26.90
CA PHE A 77 -29.81 25.50 -27.10
C PHE A 77 -30.60 24.20 -27.29
N GLU A 78 -29.92 23.18 -27.79
CA GLU A 78 -30.42 21.79 -27.83
C GLU A 78 -30.83 21.32 -26.41
N TRP A 79 -31.93 20.56 -26.29
CA TRP A 79 -32.37 20.01 -25.00
C TRP A 79 -31.62 18.73 -24.64
N ALA A 80 -30.75 18.81 -23.61
CA ALA A 80 -30.01 17.68 -23.06
C ALA A 80 -30.92 16.71 -22.28
N ASN A 81 -31.61 15.83 -23.02
CA ASN A 81 -32.58 14.85 -22.49
C ASN A 81 -31.98 13.82 -21.49
N GLY A 82 -30.66 13.70 -21.37
CA GLY A 82 -29.98 12.92 -20.32
C GLY A 82 -29.84 13.66 -18.99
N GLY A 83 -29.82 14.99 -18.99
CA GLY A 83 -29.37 15.84 -17.89
C GLY A 83 -27.88 16.18 -17.98
N THR A 84 -27.27 16.53 -16.85
CA THR A 84 -25.80 16.73 -16.75
C THR A 84 -25.10 15.43 -16.34
N LEU A 85 -23.77 15.36 -16.52
CA LEU A 85 -22.94 14.22 -16.09
C LEU A 85 -23.10 13.92 -14.59
N ARG A 86 -23.13 14.95 -13.74
CA ARG A 86 -23.49 14.86 -12.30
C ARG A 86 -24.80 14.08 -12.10
N HIS A 87 -25.89 14.56 -12.68
CA HIS A 87 -27.22 13.93 -12.57
C HIS A 87 -27.26 12.51 -13.16
N PHE A 88 -26.39 12.20 -14.13
CA PHE A 88 -26.30 10.86 -14.70
C PHE A 88 -25.57 9.89 -13.76
N TRP A 89 -24.51 10.30 -13.07
CA TRP A 89 -23.87 9.50 -12.02
C TRP A 89 -24.85 9.19 -10.89
N ASP A 90 -25.58 10.21 -10.41
CA ASP A 90 -26.57 10.08 -9.34
C ASP A 90 -27.71 9.09 -9.69
N ARG A 91 -28.14 9.09 -10.96
CA ARG A 91 -29.18 8.18 -11.49
C ARG A 91 -28.70 6.75 -11.71
N ASN A 92 -27.40 6.55 -11.93
CA ASN A 92 -26.78 5.26 -12.27
C ASN A 92 -25.84 4.80 -11.14
N SER A 93 -26.30 4.90 -9.90
CA SER A 93 -25.48 4.77 -8.69
C SER A 93 -24.76 3.43 -8.51
N ASN A 94 -25.26 2.36 -9.13
CA ASN A 94 -24.71 1.00 -9.04
C ASN A 94 -23.98 0.52 -10.31
N VAL A 95 -23.49 1.43 -11.17
CA VAL A 95 -22.87 1.08 -12.47
C VAL A 95 -21.79 -0.01 -12.36
N HIS A 96 -20.98 0.01 -11.30
CA HIS A 96 -19.93 -0.98 -11.03
C HIS A 96 -20.43 -2.43 -10.96
N LEU A 97 -21.70 -2.67 -10.60
CA LEU A 97 -22.29 -4.01 -10.53
C LEU A 97 -22.72 -4.59 -11.89
N TYR A 98 -22.74 -3.76 -12.93
CA TYR A 98 -23.08 -4.13 -14.31
C TYR A 98 -22.11 -3.53 -15.33
N LEU A 99 -20.89 -3.16 -14.91
CA LEU A 99 -19.86 -2.68 -15.82
C LEU A 99 -19.32 -3.84 -16.67
N ASP A 100 -19.15 -3.59 -17.97
CA ASP A 100 -18.65 -4.54 -18.96
C ASP A 100 -17.80 -3.82 -20.02
N GLY A 101 -17.12 -4.58 -20.89
CA GLY A 101 -16.25 -4.03 -21.92
C GLY A 101 -16.97 -3.07 -22.88
N GLU A 102 -18.22 -3.35 -23.29
CA GLU A 102 -19.00 -2.45 -24.14
C GLU A 102 -19.24 -1.10 -23.47
N ARG A 103 -19.58 -1.11 -22.17
CA ARG A 103 -19.79 0.10 -21.39
C ARG A 103 -18.51 0.93 -21.23
N VAL A 104 -17.38 0.28 -20.96
CA VAL A 104 -16.06 0.94 -20.88
C VAL A 104 -15.63 1.48 -22.25
N ARG A 105 -15.85 0.73 -23.34
CA ARG A 105 -15.55 1.12 -24.72
C ARG A 105 -16.27 2.41 -25.12
N GLU A 106 -17.57 2.51 -24.83
CA GLU A 106 -18.33 3.74 -25.10
C GLU A 106 -17.89 4.90 -24.17
N PHE A 107 -17.53 4.64 -22.91
CA PHE A 107 -16.98 5.67 -22.03
C PHE A 107 -15.65 6.24 -22.58
N LEU A 108 -14.72 5.40 -23.04
CA LEU A 108 -13.46 5.84 -23.65
C LEU A 108 -13.70 6.72 -24.89
N LYS A 109 -14.68 6.36 -25.72
CA LYS A 109 -15.12 7.12 -26.90
C LYS A 109 -15.74 8.48 -26.54
N GLN A 110 -16.58 8.56 -25.51
CA GLN A 110 -17.10 9.84 -25.03
C GLN A 110 -15.99 10.71 -24.39
N LEU A 111 -15.03 10.11 -23.70
CA LEU A 111 -13.90 10.82 -23.10
C LEU A 111 -12.93 11.38 -24.17
N GLU A 112 -12.65 10.61 -25.22
CA GLU A 112 -11.90 11.08 -26.40
C GLU A 112 -12.60 12.28 -27.05
N GLY A 113 -13.93 12.21 -27.23
CA GLY A 113 -14.72 13.30 -27.78
C GLY A 113 -14.63 14.58 -26.94
N LEU A 114 -14.75 14.48 -25.62
CA LEU A 114 -14.56 15.62 -24.71
C LEU A 114 -13.13 16.19 -24.75
N ALA A 115 -12.11 15.33 -24.87
CA ALA A 115 -10.72 15.77 -25.00
C ALA A 115 -10.45 16.47 -26.34
N GLY A 116 -11.05 15.98 -27.44
CA GLY A 116 -10.99 16.58 -28.77
C GLY A 116 -11.71 17.93 -28.84
N ALA A 117 -12.90 18.03 -28.25
CA ALA A 117 -13.62 19.30 -28.08
C ALA A 117 -12.77 20.34 -27.32
N LEU A 118 -12.12 19.93 -26.22
CA LEU A 118 -11.23 20.81 -25.46
C LEU A 118 -9.99 21.20 -26.27
N GLN A 119 -9.41 20.29 -27.05
CA GLN A 119 -8.30 20.59 -27.96
C GLN A 119 -8.70 21.63 -29.02
N LYS A 120 -9.86 21.49 -29.65
CA LYS A 120 -10.36 22.47 -30.64
C LYS A 120 -10.69 23.82 -30.01
N LEU A 121 -11.32 23.83 -28.82
CA LEU A 121 -11.61 25.04 -28.06
C LEU A 121 -10.32 25.78 -27.64
N HIS A 122 -9.25 25.05 -27.37
CA HIS A 122 -7.94 25.66 -27.18
C HIS A 122 -7.34 26.11 -28.52
N GLY A 123 -7.44 25.31 -29.58
CA GLY A 123 -6.86 25.56 -30.90
C GLY A 123 -7.53 26.62 -31.79
N THR A 124 -8.63 27.23 -31.35
CA THR A 124 -9.62 27.97 -32.18
C THR A 124 -9.05 28.88 -33.27
N ASN A 125 -8.01 29.67 -32.97
CA ASN A 125 -7.41 30.60 -33.95
C ASN A 125 -7.00 29.93 -35.28
N SER A 126 -6.57 28.67 -35.20
CA SER A 126 -6.11 27.88 -36.35
C SER A 126 -7.23 27.19 -37.14
N GLN A 127 -8.48 27.28 -36.67
CA GLN A 127 -9.60 26.47 -37.17
C GLN A 127 -10.83 27.30 -37.58
N THR A 128 -11.04 28.48 -37.00
CA THR A 128 -12.20 29.34 -37.31
C THR A 128 -11.93 30.31 -38.45
N ALA A 129 -12.96 30.70 -39.20
CA ALA A 129 -12.88 31.70 -40.26
C ALA A 129 -12.48 33.08 -39.71
N THR A 130 -12.82 33.38 -38.47
CA THR A 130 -12.37 34.59 -37.75
C THR A 130 -10.88 34.52 -37.42
N GLY A 131 -10.40 33.41 -36.83
CA GLY A 131 -8.97 33.23 -36.52
C GLY A 131 -8.08 33.24 -37.77
N LEU A 132 -8.48 32.52 -38.82
CA LEU A 132 -7.77 32.49 -40.10
C LEU A 132 -7.69 33.87 -40.78
N ARG A 133 -8.72 34.72 -40.62
CA ARG A 133 -8.69 36.11 -41.08
C ARG A 133 -7.69 36.97 -40.29
N GLU A 134 -7.62 36.81 -38.98
CA GLU A 134 -6.69 37.56 -38.13
C GLU A 134 -5.23 37.13 -38.36
N ALA A 135 -4.97 35.84 -38.53
CA ALA A 135 -3.68 35.31 -38.96
C ALA A 135 -3.26 35.87 -40.33
N ALA A 136 -4.19 35.92 -41.30
CA ALA A 136 -3.93 36.52 -42.61
C ALA A 136 -3.65 38.04 -42.53
N MET A 137 -4.31 38.78 -41.62
CA MET A 137 -3.99 40.19 -41.39
C MET A 137 -2.59 40.37 -40.78
N LYS A 138 -2.21 39.55 -39.78
CA LYS A 138 -0.85 39.61 -39.17
C LYS A 138 0.26 39.19 -40.14
N GLY A 139 -0.02 38.32 -41.12
CA GLY A 139 0.92 37.95 -42.18
C GLY A 139 1.21 39.02 -43.25
N SER A 140 0.54 40.18 -43.21
CA SER A 140 0.56 41.17 -44.31
C SER A 140 1.54 42.35 -44.14
N THR A 141 2.23 42.46 -43.01
CA THR A 141 3.00 43.67 -42.60
C THR A 141 4.47 43.69 -43.03
N PHE A 142 4.79 43.42 -44.30
CA PHE A 142 6.09 43.83 -44.88
C PHE A 142 6.09 44.06 -46.41
N SER A 143 5.38 45.09 -46.88
CA SER A 143 5.65 45.73 -48.18
C SER A 143 5.16 47.19 -48.18
N SER A 144 5.68 48.03 -49.08
CA SER A 144 5.56 49.49 -49.03
C SER A 144 4.66 50.10 -50.11
N SER A 145 4.41 51.41 -49.96
CA SER A 145 3.79 52.36 -50.91
C SER A 145 2.28 52.22 -51.17
N GLY A 146 1.52 53.15 -50.56
CA GLY A 146 0.07 53.20 -50.62
C GLY A 146 -0.55 53.70 -51.93
N HIS A 147 -1.88 53.78 -51.92
CA HIS A 147 -2.59 54.99 -52.33
C HIS A 147 -3.90 55.12 -51.52
N ARG A 148 -4.73 56.12 -51.82
CA ARG A 148 -5.85 56.58 -50.98
C ARG A 148 -7.22 55.98 -51.38
N LEU A 149 -8.14 56.04 -50.39
CA LEU A 149 -9.58 56.37 -50.46
C LEU A 149 -10.68 55.28 -50.47
N SER A 150 -11.70 55.62 -49.68
CA SER A 150 -13.16 55.32 -49.78
C SER A 150 -13.72 53.92 -49.53
N ASN A 151 -14.69 53.90 -48.61
CA ASN A 151 -15.75 52.90 -48.42
C ASN A 151 -16.41 52.53 -49.78
N SER A 152 -16.89 51.30 -50.02
CA SER A 152 -18.01 50.72 -49.26
C SER A 152 -18.48 49.35 -49.82
N LYS A 153 -19.21 48.61 -48.96
CA LYS A 153 -20.33 47.69 -49.25
C LYS A 153 -20.19 46.49 -50.23
N PHE A 154 -20.63 45.35 -49.72
CA PHE A 154 -21.47 44.30 -50.36
C PHE A 154 -20.86 43.23 -51.30
N SER A 155 -20.88 42.00 -50.77
CA SER A 155 -21.65 40.85 -51.30
C SER A 155 -21.11 39.92 -52.42
N ILE A 156 -21.11 38.62 -52.06
CA ILE A 156 -21.71 37.48 -52.80
C ILE A 156 -20.92 36.84 -53.98
N SER A 157 -20.21 35.76 -53.60
CA SER A 157 -20.25 34.41 -54.21
C SER A 157 -19.47 34.07 -55.50
N LYS A 158 -19.06 32.79 -55.54
CA LYS A 158 -18.78 31.93 -56.72
C LYS A 158 -17.59 32.32 -57.62
N ALA A 159 -16.95 31.40 -58.34
CA ALA A 159 -16.79 29.94 -58.18
C ALA A 159 -15.70 29.44 -59.15
N ASP A 160 -15.38 28.16 -59.07
CA ASP A 160 -14.88 27.32 -60.17
C ASP A 160 -13.47 27.56 -60.77
N LYS A 161 -12.60 26.59 -60.44
CA LYS A 161 -11.96 25.63 -61.39
C LYS A 161 -10.66 25.97 -62.12
N HIS A 162 -9.78 24.95 -62.06
CA HIS A 162 -8.85 24.48 -63.10
C HIS A 162 -7.64 25.40 -63.41
N GLN A 163 -6.46 24.90 -63.81
CA GLN A 163 -5.93 23.52 -63.90
C GLN A 163 -4.39 23.56 -64.01
N ASN A 164 -3.71 22.45 -63.68
CA ASN A 164 -2.45 22.00 -64.31
C ASN A 164 -1.18 22.89 -64.12
N HIS A 165 0.07 22.44 -64.37
CA HIS A 165 0.59 21.09 -64.68
C HIS A 165 2.05 20.92 -64.16
N SER A 166 2.32 19.79 -63.48
CA SER A 166 3.41 18.82 -63.79
C SER A 166 4.93 19.14 -63.76
N LEU A 167 5.65 18.19 -63.13
CA LEU A 167 7.01 17.65 -63.46
C LEU A 167 8.24 18.53 -63.05
N LYS A 168 9.46 17.99 -62.78
CA LYS A 168 10.01 16.63 -62.96
C LYS A 168 11.25 16.32 -62.05
N THR A 169 11.28 15.09 -61.49
CA THR A 169 12.44 14.16 -61.26
C THR A 169 13.84 14.63 -60.76
N ASP A 170 14.29 14.08 -59.61
CA ASP A 170 15.37 13.05 -59.40
C ASP A 170 16.81 13.30 -59.95
N PRO A 171 17.90 12.57 -59.51
CA PRO A 171 17.93 11.27 -58.80
C PRO A 171 19.03 10.98 -57.73
N GLU A 172 18.89 9.82 -57.03
CA GLU A 172 19.92 8.83 -56.54
C GLU A 172 21.12 9.27 -55.63
N ASN A 173 21.60 8.56 -54.59
CA ASN A 173 21.31 7.27 -53.87
C ASN A 173 21.78 7.44 -52.37
N ASP A 174 22.05 6.48 -51.44
CA ASP A 174 22.31 5.02 -51.47
C ASP A 174 22.12 4.31 -50.07
N VAL A 175 22.28 2.98 -50.06
CA VAL A 175 22.51 1.93 -49.00
C VAL A 175 22.43 2.25 -47.47
N SER A 176 21.85 1.27 -46.74
CA SER A 176 21.56 1.20 -45.28
C SER A 176 22.53 0.25 -44.51
N PRO A 177 22.33 -0.22 -43.24
CA PRO A 177 21.26 0.05 -42.24
C PRO A 177 21.72 0.29 -40.77
N GLY A 178 20.80 0.74 -39.90
CA GLY A 178 21.00 0.73 -38.43
C GLY A 178 19.81 1.27 -37.61
N ALA A 179 19.43 0.53 -36.55
CA ALA A 179 18.55 0.88 -35.41
C ALA A 179 17.46 1.97 -35.59
N ALA A 180 16.18 1.56 -35.54
CA ALA A 180 15.04 2.48 -35.59
C ALA A 180 14.81 3.25 -34.27
N HIS A 181 15.32 4.49 -34.21
CA HIS A 181 14.75 5.51 -33.31
C HIS A 181 13.41 5.99 -33.88
N MET A 182 12.36 6.07 -33.06
CA MET A 182 11.14 6.79 -33.45
C MET A 182 11.41 8.30 -33.47
N PRO A 183 10.93 9.05 -34.48
CA PRO A 183 11.16 10.48 -34.57
C PRO A 183 10.31 11.24 -33.55
N VAL A 184 10.93 12.15 -32.79
CA VAL A 184 10.22 13.09 -31.93
C VAL A 184 9.45 14.08 -32.81
N ILE A 185 8.12 13.96 -32.83
CA ILE A 185 7.25 14.92 -33.52
C ILE A 185 7.18 16.19 -32.66
N ASN A 186 7.92 17.22 -33.06
CA ASN A 186 7.81 18.56 -32.45
C ASN A 186 6.40 19.13 -32.68
N THR A 187 5.52 19.01 -31.69
CA THR A 187 4.26 19.75 -31.64
C THR A 187 4.52 21.24 -31.37
N PRO A 188 3.73 22.16 -31.95
CA PRO A 188 3.75 23.56 -31.54
C PRO A 188 3.49 23.70 -30.04
N ASP A 189 4.29 24.51 -29.36
CA ASP A 189 4.18 24.69 -27.90
C ASP A 189 3.01 25.64 -27.57
N GLU A 190 1.94 25.10 -27.00
CA GLU A 190 0.69 25.83 -26.76
C GLU A 190 0.83 27.04 -25.80
N ASP A 191 1.90 27.14 -25.00
CA ASP A 191 2.14 28.35 -24.18
C ASP A 191 3.12 29.34 -24.87
N ARG A 192 3.46 29.13 -26.16
CA ARG A 192 4.32 30.01 -26.98
C ARG A 192 3.65 30.60 -28.22
N ASP A 193 2.63 31.43 -28.02
CA ASP A 193 2.53 32.64 -28.84
C ASP A 193 2.13 33.85 -27.97
N GLY A 194 2.70 35.01 -28.28
CA GLY A 194 2.53 36.23 -27.47
C GLY A 194 1.26 37.01 -27.81
N ASP A 195 0.64 36.70 -28.95
CA ASP A 195 -0.20 37.65 -29.69
C ASP A 195 -1.42 36.99 -30.35
N VAL A 196 -1.74 35.73 -30.04
CA VAL A 196 -2.76 34.92 -30.74
C VAL A 196 -3.98 34.65 -29.85
N LYS A 197 -5.18 34.87 -30.40
CA LYS A 197 -6.45 34.73 -29.68
C LYS A 197 -6.87 33.26 -29.57
N HIS A 198 -6.84 32.73 -28.36
CA HIS A 198 -7.32 31.39 -28.03
C HIS A 198 -8.37 31.45 -26.92
N TRP A 199 -9.28 30.47 -26.88
CA TRP A 199 -10.24 30.31 -25.80
C TRP A 199 -9.73 29.37 -24.71
N ARG A 200 -10.31 29.57 -23.52
CA ARG A 200 -10.17 28.73 -22.32
C ARG A 200 -11.54 28.75 -21.63
N HIS A 201 -12.08 27.59 -21.27
CA HIS A 201 -13.41 27.47 -20.66
C HIS A 201 -13.41 28.03 -19.23
N GLY A 202 -12.47 27.56 -18.40
CA GLY A 202 -12.26 28.08 -17.05
C GLY A 202 -13.29 27.69 -16.00
N ASP A 203 -14.30 26.89 -16.33
CA ASP A 203 -15.30 26.34 -15.40
C ASP A 203 -15.79 24.95 -15.85
N ILE A 204 -14.88 24.05 -16.24
CA ILE A 204 -15.23 22.67 -16.61
C ILE A 204 -15.51 21.84 -15.36
N LYS A 205 -16.70 21.23 -15.29
CA LYS A 205 -17.19 20.42 -14.16
C LYS A 205 -18.32 19.48 -14.62
N PRO A 206 -18.66 18.40 -13.89
CA PRO A 206 -19.74 17.46 -14.24
C PRO A 206 -21.15 18.08 -14.32
N GLU A 207 -21.34 19.29 -13.81
CA GLU A 207 -22.57 20.08 -13.97
C GLU A 207 -22.61 20.79 -15.34
N ASN A 208 -21.45 21.11 -15.92
CA ASN A 208 -21.27 21.78 -17.22
C ASN A 208 -21.00 20.79 -18.38
N ILE A 209 -21.09 19.49 -18.14
CA ILE A 209 -21.10 18.45 -19.18
C ILE A 209 -22.53 17.93 -19.30
N LEU A 210 -23.13 18.08 -20.47
CA LEU A 210 -24.50 17.71 -20.80
C LEU A 210 -24.55 16.38 -21.56
N ILE A 211 -25.59 15.57 -21.30
CA ILE A 211 -25.76 14.25 -21.93
C ILE A 211 -26.98 14.27 -22.86
N PHE A 212 -26.73 13.87 -24.10
CA PHE A 212 -27.72 13.70 -25.17
C PHE A 212 -27.88 12.20 -25.44
N ARG A 213 -29.01 11.64 -25.01
CA ARG A 213 -29.32 10.22 -25.15
C ARG A 213 -29.51 9.85 -26.61
N ASP A 214 -28.74 8.88 -27.07
CA ASP A 214 -28.88 8.20 -28.35
C ASP A 214 -29.22 6.71 -28.12
N LYS A 215 -28.64 5.80 -28.89
CA LYS A 215 -28.84 4.34 -28.71
C LYS A 215 -27.85 3.71 -27.72
N SER A 216 -26.83 4.44 -27.28
CA SER A 216 -25.84 3.97 -26.31
C SER A 216 -26.36 4.09 -24.87
N TRP A 217 -25.71 3.38 -23.95
CA TRP A 217 -26.04 3.43 -22.52
C TRP A 217 -25.73 4.80 -21.87
N LEU A 218 -24.75 5.51 -22.42
CA LEU A 218 -24.14 6.73 -21.84
C LEU A 218 -24.67 8.00 -22.50
N GLY A 219 -24.99 7.94 -23.79
CA GLY A 219 -25.31 9.10 -24.63
C GLY A 219 -24.08 9.92 -25.01
N LYS A 220 -24.26 10.84 -25.96
CA LYS A 220 -23.24 11.81 -26.37
C LYS A 220 -23.04 12.88 -25.31
N MET A 221 -21.81 13.04 -24.82
CA MET A 221 -21.45 14.11 -23.88
C MET A 221 -21.06 15.39 -24.62
N LYS A 222 -21.63 16.54 -24.25
CA LYS A 222 -21.26 17.87 -24.76
C LYS A 222 -20.81 18.81 -23.63
N ILE A 223 -19.73 19.54 -23.83
CA ILE A 223 -19.29 20.63 -22.94
C ILE A 223 -20.20 21.84 -23.14
N ALA A 224 -20.65 22.46 -22.03
CA ALA A 224 -21.60 23.55 -22.02
C ALA A 224 -21.26 24.66 -21.01
N ASP A 225 -22.15 25.66 -20.93
CA ASP A 225 -22.02 26.91 -20.15
C ASP A 225 -20.72 27.69 -20.42
N LEU A 226 -20.45 27.92 -21.71
CA LEU A 226 -19.32 28.70 -22.22
C LEU A 226 -19.39 30.21 -21.89
N GLY A 227 -20.40 30.67 -21.15
CA GLY A 227 -20.54 32.08 -20.74
C GLY A 227 -19.46 32.60 -19.77
N LEU A 228 -18.59 31.72 -19.27
CA LEU A 228 -17.36 32.08 -18.54
C LEU A 228 -16.07 31.90 -19.35
N ALA A 229 -16.16 31.39 -20.58
CA ALA A 229 -15.02 31.21 -21.46
C ALA A 229 -14.40 32.57 -21.81
N LYS A 230 -13.07 32.65 -21.83
CA LYS A 230 -12.36 33.90 -22.11
C LYS A 230 -11.38 33.75 -23.26
N GLN A 231 -11.53 34.63 -24.26
CA GLN A 231 -10.50 34.95 -25.23
C GLN A 231 -9.36 35.71 -24.51
N HIS A 232 -8.10 35.42 -24.84
CA HIS A 232 -6.95 35.92 -24.06
C HIS A 232 -6.72 37.45 -24.19
N GLN A 233 -6.11 38.06 -23.15
CA GLN A 233 -5.94 39.51 -22.92
C GLN A 233 -7.24 40.36 -22.89
N PHE A 234 -7.89 40.43 -21.72
CA PHE A 234 -8.08 41.68 -20.96
C PHE A 234 -8.63 41.42 -19.55
N ALA A 235 -8.39 42.37 -18.63
CA ALA A 235 -9.00 42.51 -17.30
C ALA A 235 -8.96 41.30 -16.33
N THR A 236 -7.91 41.26 -15.49
CA THR A 236 -8.02 40.76 -14.11
C THR A 236 -8.71 41.80 -13.24
N GLU A 237 -10.04 41.87 -13.31
CA GLU A 237 -10.85 42.77 -12.47
C GLU A 237 -12.19 42.12 -12.12
N PHE A 238 -12.70 42.42 -10.92
CA PHE A 238 -13.99 41.99 -10.35
C PHE A 238 -14.32 40.47 -10.34
N ARG A 239 -13.72 39.75 -9.37
CA ARG A 239 -14.42 38.66 -8.62
C ARG A 239 -14.54 39.07 -7.14
N HIS A 240 -15.33 40.13 -6.89
CA HIS A 240 -15.62 40.63 -5.53
C HIS A 240 -17.11 40.59 -5.14
N GLN A 241 -17.96 39.96 -5.95
CA GLN A 241 -19.35 39.64 -5.60
C GLN A 241 -19.53 38.12 -5.44
N VAL A 242 -20.49 37.72 -4.60
CA VAL A 242 -20.59 36.36 -4.05
C VAL A 242 -21.94 35.74 -4.39
N THR A 243 -22.01 35.04 -5.52
CA THR A 243 -23.12 34.13 -5.81
C THR A 243 -23.11 32.93 -4.85
N SER A 244 -24.29 32.46 -4.46
CA SER A 244 -24.51 31.67 -3.24
C SER A 244 -24.09 30.18 -3.27
N THR A 245 -23.49 29.68 -4.35
CA THR A 245 -23.00 28.30 -4.51
C THR A 245 -21.51 28.15 -4.16
N LYS A 246 -21.12 28.67 -2.99
CA LYS A 246 -19.73 28.98 -2.59
C LYS A 246 -18.76 27.80 -2.42
N HIS A 247 -19.18 26.55 -2.66
CA HIS A 247 -18.38 25.35 -2.39
C HIS A 247 -18.12 24.46 -3.62
N THR A 248 -19.10 24.22 -4.50
CA THR A 248 -18.94 23.30 -5.64
C THR A 248 -18.04 23.86 -6.73
N THR A 249 -18.09 25.15 -7.04
CA THR A 249 -17.26 25.75 -8.11
C THR A 249 -15.76 25.76 -7.77
N LEU A 250 -15.38 25.80 -6.48
CA LEU A 250 -13.97 25.76 -6.05
C LEU A 250 -13.34 24.38 -6.22
N HIS A 251 -14.14 23.32 -6.29
CA HIS A 251 -13.68 21.93 -6.25
C HIS A 251 -12.85 21.52 -7.48
N TYR A 252 -13.11 22.12 -8.64
CA TYR A 252 -12.41 21.83 -9.91
C TYR A 252 -11.49 22.97 -10.38
N GLU A 253 -11.36 24.08 -9.63
CA GLU A 253 -10.39 25.13 -9.97
C GLU A 253 -8.95 24.57 -9.85
N ALA A 254 -8.09 24.91 -10.81
CA ALA A 254 -6.66 24.51 -10.78
C ALA A 254 -5.84 25.39 -9.82
N PRO A 255 -4.75 24.90 -9.19
CA PRO A 255 -4.05 25.60 -8.11
C PRO A 255 -3.52 27.00 -8.45
N GLU A 256 -3.18 27.26 -9.71
CA GLU A 256 -2.80 28.59 -10.22
C GLU A 256 -3.89 29.66 -10.01
N ALA A 257 -5.14 29.25 -9.77
CA ALA A 257 -6.25 30.10 -9.35
C ALA A 257 -5.93 30.99 -8.14
N ILE A 258 -5.12 30.48 -7.20
CA ILE A 258 -4.80 31.13 -5.93
C ILE A 258 -3.30 31.35 -5.73
N THR A 259 -2.42 30.57 -6.39
CA THR A 259 -0.98 30.79 -6.29
C THR A 259 -0.49 31.92 -7.19
N ASN A 260 -1.16 32.15 -8.33
CA ASN A 260 -0.74 33.12 -9.34
C ASN A 260 -1.86 34.11 -9.72
N MET A 261 -2.44 34.77 -8.71
CA MET A 261 -3.59 35.68 -8.88
C MET A 261 -3.33 36.94 -9.73
N LYS A 262 -2.09 37.18 -10.18
CA LYS A 262 -1.69 38.37 -10.95
C LYS A 262 -1.43 38.11 -12.43
N GLU A 263 -1.33 36.85 -12.86
CA GLU A 263 -1.09 36.47 -14.25
C GLU A 263 -2.36 35.85 -14.88
N PRO A 264 -2.51 35.88 -16.21
CA PRO A 264 -3.57 35.17 -16.89
C PRO A 264 -3.50 33.64 -16.66
N ARG A 265 -4.62 33.01 -16.28
CA ARG A 265 -4.72 31.55 -16.12
C ARG A 265 -4.45 30.85 -17.47
N SER A 266 -3.43 29.98 -17.55
CA SER A 266 -3.08 29.20 -18.76
C SER A 266 -4.23 28.27 -19.18
N ARG A 267 -4.25 27.86 -20.45
CA ARG A 267 -5.15 26.83 -20.99
C ARG A 267 -5.05 25.49 -20.25
N ARG A 268 -3.87 25.16 -19.69
CA ARG A 268 -3.66 23.96 -18.86
C ARG A 268 -4.50 23.93 -17.57
N TYR A 269 -5.14 25.04 -17.20
CA TYR A 269 -6.18 25.11 -16.19
C TYR A 269 -7.33 24.12 -16.48
N ASP A 270 -7.83 24.12 -17.71
CA ASP A 270 -8.96 23.27 -18.11
C ASP A 270 -8.57 21.78 -18.12
N VAL A 271 -7.30 21.48 -18.39
CA VAL A 271 -6.71 20.13 -18.36
C VAL A 271 -6.66 19.58 -16.92
N TRP A 272 -6.42 20.42 -15.92
CA TRP A 272 -6.54 20.03 -14.51
C TRP A 272 -7.98 19.70 -14.15
N SER A 273 -8.95 20.54 -14.54
CA SER A 273 -10.37 20.28 -14.31
C SER A 273 -10.84 18.98 -14.99
N MET A 274 -10.36 18.68 -16.19
CA MET A 274 -10.56 17.37 -16.83
C MET A 274 -9.91 16.22 -16.04
N GLY A 275 -8.71 16.41 -15.49
CA GLY A 275 -8.06 15.45 -14.60
C GLY A 275 -8.92 15.09 -13.37
N CYS A 276 -9.57 16.09 -12.76
CA CYS A 276 -10.55 15.87 -11.68
C CYS A 276 -11.75 15.04 -12.15
N ILE A 277 -12.33 15.40 -13.31
CA ILE A 277 -13.52 14.73 -13.86
C ILE A 277 -13.22 13.28 -14.28
N ILE A 278 -12.04 13.01 -14.82
CA ILE A 278 -11.58 11.66 -15.16
C ILE A 278 -11.41 10.83 -13.87
N LEU A 279 -10.83 11.39 -12.81
CA LEU A 279 -10.71 10.67 -11.54
C LEU A 279 -12.09 10.33 -10.93
N GLU A 280 -13.02 11.28 -10.91
CA GLU A 280 -14.39 11.04 -10.45
C GLU A 280 -15.13 10.03 -11.34
N SER A 281 -14.93 10.07 -12.66
CA SER A 281 -15.50 9.10 -13.59
C SER A 281 -15.00 7.68 -13.31
N ILE A 282 -13.71 7.49 -13.03
CA ILE A 282 -13.12 6.19 -12.72
C ILE A 282 -13.63 5.67 -11.36
N ILE A 283 -13.66 6.52 -10.33
CA ILE A 283 -14.22 6.15 -9.01
C ILE A 283 -15.69 5.73 -9.14
N TRP A 284 -16.48 6.46 -9.94
CA TRP A 284 -17.88 6.12 -10.19
C TRP A 284 -18.05 4.83 -11.00
N LEU A 285 -17.28 4.62 -12.07
CA LEU A 285 -17.32 3.38 -12.86
C LEU A 285 -16.94 2.16 -12.02
N LEU A 286 -15.88 2.26 -11.20
CA LEU A 286 -15.33 1.15 -10.43
C LEU A 286 -16.09 0.88 -9.12
N TYR A 287 -16.72 1.89 -8.49
CA TYR A 287 -17.33 1.77 -7.15
C TYR A 287 -18.74 2.39 -7.00
N GLY A 288 -19.31 2.96 -8.07
CA GLY A 288 -20.61 3.62 -8.05
C GLY A 288 -20.65 4.93 -7.24
N SER A 289 -21.86 5.42 -6.97
CA SER A 289 -22.06 6.62 -6.14
C SER A 289 -21.48 6.46 -4.74
N ASN A 290 -21.52 5.26 -4.14
CA ASN A 290 -20.95 5.02 -2.81
C ASN A 290 -19.44 5.35 -2.76
N GLY A 291 -18.69 5.02 -3.83
CA GLY A 291 -17.28 5.42 -3.95
C GLY A 291 -17.09 6.93 -4.06
N LEU A 292 -17.90 7.60 -4.88
CA LEU A 292 -17.89 9.06 -4.98
C LEU A 292 -18.27 9.73 -3.65
N ASP A 293 -19.31 9.25 -2.97
CA ASP A 293 -19.78 9.77 -1.68
C ASP A 293 -18.71 9.63 -0.59
N GLU A 294 -17.94 8.53 -0.61
CA GLU A 294 -16.81 8.32 0.30
C GLU A 294 -15.63 9.25 -0.02
N PHE A 295 -15.32 9.47 -1.30
CA PHE A 295 -14.32 10.44 -1.75
C PHE A 295 -14.72 11.88 -1.39
N TYR A 296 -15.97 12.28 -1.63
CA TYR A 296 -16.49 13.62 -1.29
C TYR A 296 -16.58 13.86 0.22
N ARG A 297 -16.83 12.82 1.04
CA ARG A 297 -16.83 12.93 2.51
C ARG A 297 -15.46 13.33 3.08
N GLU A 298 -14.37 13.17 2.34
CA GLU A 298 -13.05 13.71 2.71
C GLU A 298 -12.96 15.23 2.56
N ASN A 299 -13.73 15.85 1.65
CA ASN A 299 -13.73 17.29 1.45
C ASN A 299 -14.21 18.00 2.73
N ASN A 300 -15.23 17.44 3.39
CA ASN A 300 -15.79 17.92 4.66
C ASN A 300 -14.79 17.88 5.85
N ARG A 301 -13.60 17.29 5.68
CA ARG A 301 -12.53 17.22 6.69
C ARG A 301 -11.40 18.24 6.43
N LEU A 302 -11.41 18.91 5.28
CA LEU A 302 -10.47 20.01 4.98
C LEU A 302 -10.80 21.24 5.82
N LYS A 303 -9.77 21.99 6.22
CA LYS A 303 -9.92 23.11 7.20
C LYS A 303 -10.02 24.48 6.58
N ASP A 304 -9.54 24.63 5.34
CA ASP A 304 -9.52 25.89 4.61
C ASP A 304 -9.80 25.63 3.13
N HIS A 305 -11.08 25.64 2.76
CA HIS A 305 -11.52 25.48 1.37
C HIS A 305 -11.07 26.64 0.45
N SER A 306 -10.44 27.71 0.95
CA SER A 306 -9.80 28.74 0.11
C SER A 306 -8.36 28.37 -0.30
N ARG A 307 -7.79 27.32 0.32
CA ARG A 307 -6.42 26.84 0.07
C ARG A 307 -6.30 25.32 -0.11
N GLN A 308 -7.40 24.58 0.02
CA GLN A 308 -7.43 23.12 -0.01
C GLN A 308 -8.68 22.62 -0.74
N THR A 309 -8.48 21.65 -1.63
CA THR A 309 -9.55 20.87 -2.30
C THR A 309 -9.22 19.38 -2.17
N LEU A 310 -10.06 18.49 -2.73
CA LEU A 310 -9.68 17.08 -2.87
C LEU A 310 -8.44 16.87 -3.75
N TYR A 311 -8.06 17.86 -4.57
CA TYR A 311 -7.06 17.74 -5.63
C TYR A 311 -5.76 18.51 -5.38
N PHE A 312 -5.79 19.63 -4.66
CA PHE A 312 -4.57 20.34 -4.25
C PHE A 312 -4.61 20.85 -2.80
N THR A 313 -3.43 21.09 -2.23
CA THR A 313 -3.28 21.92 -1.01
C THR A 313 -2.21 22.99 -1.22
N ALA A 314 -2.49 24.21 -0.78
CA ALA A 314 -1.62 25.37 -0.93
C ALA A 314 -1.14 25.90 0.43
N LYS A 315 0.17 26.15 0.55
CA LYS A 315 0.85 26.52 1.81
C LYS A 315 1.73 27.73 1.57
N SER A 316 1.69 28.71 2.47
CA SER A 316 2.56 29.88 2.39
C SER A 316 3.99 29.47 2.78
N GLN A 317 4.95 29.70 1.88
CA GLN A 317 6.37 29.46 2.09
C GLN A 317 7.13 30.80 2.18
N PRO A 318 8.12 30.97 3.08
CA PRO A 318 8.95 32.16 3.11
C PRO A 318 9.82 32.28 1.85
N THR A 319 9.97 33.49 1.33
CA THR A 319 10.87 33.83 0.22
C THR A 319 11.66 35.09 0.56
N GLU A 320 12.76 35.37 -0.16
CA GLU A 320 13.60 36.56 0.09
C GLU A 320 12.83 37.88 -0.04
N SER A 321 11.74 37.89 -0.82
CA SER A 321 10.83 39.01 -1.03
C SER A 321 9.54 38.95 -0.19
N GLY A 322 9.40 38.02 0.77
CA GLY A 322 8.23 37.92 1.65
C GLY A 322 7.72 36.49 1.84
N SER A 323 6.54 36.20 1.30
CA SER A 323 5.96 34.84 1.32
C SER A 323 5.16 34.55 0.06
N GLU A 324 5.41 33.40 -0.54
CA GLU A 324 4.75 32.90 -1.75
C GLU A 324 3.78 31.77 -1.38
N LEU A 325 2.68 31.60 -2.12
CA LEU A 325 1.74 30.51 -1.89
C LEU A 325 2.09 29.34 -2.82
N VAL A 326 2.64 28.26 -2.27
CA VAL A 326 3.08 27.09 -3.06
C VAL A 326 2.05 25.96 -2.95
N ALA A 327 1.53 25.53 -4.09
CA ALA A 327 0.57 24.43 -4.19
C ALA A 327 1.25 23.08 -4.42
N HIS A 328 0.60 22.03 -3.94
CA HIS A 328 0.98 20.62 -4.11
C HIS A 328 -0.30 19.84 -4.44
N VAL A 329 -0.19 18.70 -5.12
CA VAL A 329 -1.32 17.77 -5.27
C VAL A 329 -1.78 17.33 -3.87
N SER A 330 -3.08 17.14 -3.68
CA SER A 330 -3.63 16.76 -2.39
C SER A 330 -3.31 15.30 -2.07
N ASP A 331 -2.91 15.07 -0.82
CA ASP A 331 -2.64 13.72 -0.31
C ASP A 331 -3.88 12.80 -0.44
N VAL A 332 -5.10 13.37 -0.46
CA VAL A 332 -6.36 12.62 -0.63
C VAL A 332 -6.47 12.02 -2.04
N ALA A 333 -6.32 12.83 -3.10
CA ALA A 333 -6.34 12.32 -4.48
C ALA A 333 -5.20 11.34 -4.73
N LEU A 334 -3.98 11.63 -4.26
CA LEU A 334 -2.83 10.74 -4.41
C LEU A 334 -3.03 9.39 -3.69
N HIS A 335 -3.68 9.39 -2.53
CA HIS A 335 -4.04 8.16 -1.80
C HIS A 335 -5.10 7.34 -2.52
N TRP A 336 -6.18 7.97 -3.00
CA TRP A 336 -7.24 7.29 -3.75
C TRP A 336 -6.72 6.68 -5.06
N ILE A 337 -5.90 7.41 -5.82
CA ILE A 337 -5.22 6.90 -7.01
C ILE A 337 -4.34 5.69 -6.66
N ARG A 338 -3.59 5.73 -5.56
CA ARG A 338 -2.73 4.63 -5.12
C ARG A 338 -3.51 3.40 -4.71
N GLU A 339 -4.53 3.53 -3.85
CA GLU A 339 -5.36 2.40 -3.41
C GLU A 339 -6.03 1.70 -4.61
N MET A 340 -6.50 2.45 -5.61
CA MET A 340 -7.03 1.87 -6.84
C MET A 340 -5.96 1.09 -7.61
N LEU A 341 -4.80 1.70 -7.89
CA LEU A 341 -3.69 1.06 -8.62
C LEU A 341 -3.12 -0.18 -7.91
N GLU A 342 -3.10 -0.19 -6.58
CA GLU A 342 -2.57 -1.31 -5.77
C GLU A 342 -3.59 -2.42 -5.52
N ARG A 343 -4.90 -2.12 -5.50
CA ARG A 343 -5.92 -3.06 -4.98
C ARG A 343 -7.08 -3.39 -5.91
N ASP A 344 -7.37 -2.58 -6.94
CA ASP A 344 -8.47 -2.87 -7.85
C ASP A 344 -8.05 -3.90 -8.91
N PRO A 345 -8.83 -4.97 -9.15
CA PRO A 345 -8.55 -5.94 -10.22
C PRO A 345 -8.37 -5.27 -11.60
N GLU A 346 -9.13 -4.20 -11.87
CA GLU A 346 -9.07 -3.45 -13.14
C GLU A 346 -7.85 -2.51 -13.23
N CYS A 347 -7.02 -2.40 -12.19
CA CYS A 347 -5.85 -1.49 -12.17
C CYS A 347 -4.53 -2.19 -11.79
N GLN A 348 -4.60 -3.35 -11.11
CA GLN A 348 -3.43 -4.19 -10.82
C GLN A 348 -2.76 -4.73 -12.09
N ARG A 349 -3.55 -5.00 -13.14
CA ARG A 349 -3.08 -5.36 -14.50
C ARG A 349 -2.88 -4.11 -15.37
N TYR A 350 -2.17 -4.25 -16.48
CA TYR A 350 -2.03 -3.18 -17.47
C TYR A 350 -3.31 -3.09 -18.32
N THR A 351 -4.15 -2.10 -18.03
CA THR A 351 -5.50 -1.92 -18.58
C THR A 351 -5.77 -0.46 -18.97
N ALA A 352 -6.89 -0.21 -19.64
CA ALA A 352 -7.39 1.14 -19.91
C ALA A 352 -7.64 1.95 -18.62
N PHE A 353 -8.24 1.34 -17.59
CA PHE A 353 -8.44 2.01 -16.29
C PHE A 353 -7.13 2.37 -15.60
N ARG A 354 -6.12 1.48 -15.66
CA ARG A 354 -4.79 1.76 -15.15
C ARG A 354 -4.13 2.92 -15.88
N GLN A 355 -4.09 2.89 -17.21
CA GLN A 355 -3.49 3.97 -18.00
C GLN A 355 -4.17 5.32 -17.75
N LEU A 356 -5.50 5.36 -17.62
CA LEU A 356 -6.21 6.60 -17.27
C LEU A 356 -5.84 7.12 -15.87
N LEU A 357 -5.69 6.26 -14.87
CA LEU A 357 -5.23 6.67 -13.52
C LEU A 357 -3.77 7.15 -13.53
N GLU A 358 -2.89 6.50 -14.28
CA GLU A 358 -1.49 6.90 -14.44
C GLU A 358 -1.37 8.23 -15.21
N LEU A 359 -2.19 8.44 -16.25
CA LEU A 359 -2.35 9.72 -16.96
C LEU A 359 -2.83 10.84 -16.02
N VAL A 360 -3.89 10.59 -15.23
CA VAL A 360 -4.38 11.54 -14.22
C VAL A 360 -3.28 11.93 -13.23
N ARG A 361 -2.53 10.95 -12.72
CA ARG A 361 -1.45 11.13 -11.74
C ARG A 361 -0.27 11.93 -12.29
N ASP A 362 0.23 11.55 -13.47
CA ASP A 362 1.54 11.97 -13.96
C ASP A 362 1.47 13.11 -14.97
N ARG A 363 0.29 13.42 -15.53
CA ARG A 363 0.12 14.44 -16.58
C ARG A 363 -1.00 15.45 -16.32
N LEU A 364 -2.10 15.08 -15.67
CA LEU A 364 -3.27 15.98 -15.54
C LEU A 364 -3.32 16.71 -14.20
N LEU A 365 -3.19 15.99 -13.08
CA LEU A 365 -3.15 16.56 -11.72
C LEU A 365 -1.72 16.98 -11.32
N VAL A 366 -1.03 17.67 -12.23
CA VAL A 366 0.36 18.13 -12.04
C VAL A 366 0.37 19.64 -11.74
N VAL A 367 1.09 20.07 -10.70
CA VAL A 367 1.13 21.50 -10.31
C VAL A 367 2.08 22.33 -11.21
N PRO A 368 3.31 21.90 -11.54
CA PRO A 368 4.18 22.64 -12.46
C PRO A 368 3.56 22.90 -13.84
N ILE A 369 3.63 24.15 -14.26
CA ILE A 369 3.30 24.64 -15.61
C ILE A 369 4.59 25.24 -16.19
N PRO A 370 4.92 25.02 -17.48
CA PRO A 370 6.12 25.60 -18.09
C PRO A 370 6.13 27.14 -17.99
N SER A 371 7.26 27.72 -17.57
CA SER A 371 7.41 29.17 -17.39
C SER A 371 8.63 29.71 -18.11
N LYS A 372 8.53 30.96 -18.61
CA LYS A 372 9.55 31.62 -19.44
C LYS A 372 10.85 31.95 -18.68
N SER A 373 10.87 31.83 -17.36
CA SER A 373 11.95 32.32 -16.48
C SER A 373 12.68 31.25 -15.65
N LYS A 374 12.27 29.97 -15.74
CA LYS A 374 12.93 28.85 -15.03
C LYS A 374 13.25 27.72 -16.03
N PRO A 375 14.42 27.06 -15.94
CA PRO A 375 14.68 25.86 -16.74
C PRO A 375 13.66 24.77 -16.39
N ALA A 376 13.24 24.01 -17.40
CA ALA A 376 12.13 23.07 -17.25
C ALA A 376 12.43 21.97 -16.23
N GLU A 377 11.54 21.81 -15.24
CA GLU A 377 11.44 20.57 -14.48
C GLU A 377 10.95 19.45 -15.41
N ASN A 378 11.46 18.22 -15.21
CA ASN A 378 11.22 17.09 -16.12
C ASN A 378 9.75 16.61 -16.16
N LEU A 379 8.87 17.16 -15.31
CA LEU A 379 7.45 16.82 -15.24
C LEU A 379 6.61 18.11 -15.18
N HIS A 380 5.68 18.25 -16.11
CA HIS A 380 4.77 19.41 -16.21
C HIS A 380 3.37 18.95 -16.63
N ARG A 381 2.35 19.74 -16.28
CA ARG A 381 0.96 19.45 -16.66
C ARG A 381 0.81 19.40 -18.17
N ALA A 382 0.03 18.47 -18.69
CA ALA A 382 -0.19 18.29 -20.13
C ALA A 382 -0.94 19.47 -20.79
N THR A 383 -0.84 19.57 -22.12
CA THR A 383 -1.77 20.36 -22.94
C THR A 383 -3.07 19.58 -23.24
N SER A 384 -4.06 20.24 -23.84
CA SER A 384 -5.25 19.55 -24.35
C SER A 384 -4.94 18.68 -25.56
N SER A 385 -3.98 19.05 -26.41
CA SER A 385 -3.49 18.19 -27.50
C SER A 385 -2.79 16.92 -27.00
N GLU A 386 -2.06 17.01 -25.89
CA GLU A 386 -1.46 15.83 -25.26
C GLU A 386 -2.53 14.95 -24.59
N LEU A 387 -3.46 15.55 -23.82
CA LEU A 387 -4.60 14.83 -23.24
C LEU A 387 -5.41 14.07 -24.31
N TYR A 388 -5.74 14.72 -25.43
CA TYR A 388 -6.46 14.08 -26.54
C TYR A 388 -5.69 12.89 -27.11
N LYS A 389 -4.38 13.03 -27.37
CA LYS A 389 -3.55 11.94 -27.90
C LYS A 389 -3.45 10.75 -26.95
N GLU A 390 -3.26 10.97 -25.65
CA GLU A 390 -3.17 9.85 -24.70
C GLU A 390 -4.50 9.12 -24.53
N VAL A 391 -5.63 9.84 -24.53
CA VAL A 391 -6.97 9.21 -24.51
C VAL A 391 -7.25 8.46 -25.83
N GLU A 392 -6.85 9.02 -26.98
CA GLU A 392 -6.92 8.36 -28.29
C GLU A 392 -6.08 7.06 -28.30
N ASN A 393 -4.85 7.09 -27.78
CA ASN A 393 -3.97 5.93 -27.63
C ASN A 393 -4.63 4.85 -26.75
N ILE A 394 -5.21 5.24 -25.61
CA ILE A 394 -5.91 4.33 -24.69
C ILE A 394 -7.11 3.67 -25.39
N ARG A 395 -7.94 4.44 -26.12
CA ARG A 395 -9.08 3.87 -26.87
C ARG A 395 -8.63 2.94 -27.99
N LYS A 396 -7.64 3.35 -28.80
CA LYS A 396 -7.10 2.52 -29.91
C LYS A 396 -6.52 1.20 -29.40
N THR A 397 -5.84 1.21 -28.25
CA THR A 397 -5.33 -0.01 -27.61
C THR A 397 -6.49 -0.92 -27.19
N ALA A 398 -7.53 -0.36 -26.57
CA ALA A 398 -8.74 -1.08 -26.18
C ALA A 398 -9.61 -1.57 -27.34
N GLU A 399 -9.40 -1.10 -28.57
CA GLU A 399 -10.03 -1.66 -29.80
C GLU A 399 -9.26 -2.85 -30.37
N GLY A 400 -7.98 -3.02 -30.03
CA GLY A 400 -7.19 -4.20 -30.39
C GLY A 400 -7.14 -5.29 -29.32
N ASP A 401 -7.45 -4.95 -28.06
CA ASP A 401 -7.26 -5.82 -26.90
C ASP A 401 -8.42 -5.68 -25.88
N GLU A 402 -9.20 -6.75 -25.72
CA GLU A 402 -10.32 -6.84 -24.77
C GLU A 402 -9.85 -7.08 -23.31
N ASP A 403 -8.75 -7.82 -23.11
CA ASP A 403 -8.18 -8.07 -21.76
C ASP A 403 -7.58 -6.78 -21.17
N TYR A 404 -7.05 -5.89 -22.03
CA TYR A 404 -6.65 -4.53 -21.68
C TYR A 404 -7.85 -3.60 -21.45
N LEU A 405 -8.94 -3.74 -22.22
CA LEU A 405 -10.14 -2.90 -22.08
C LEU A 405 -10.80 -3.07 -20.70
N PHE A 406 -11.10 -4.32 -20.31
CA PHE A 406 -11.79 -4.63 -19.06
C PHE A 406 -11.59 -6.09 -18.65
N THR A 407 -11.13 -6.37 -17.43
CA THR A 407 -10.78 -7.75 -17.03
C THR A 407 -11.98 -8.68 -16.79
N GLY A 408 -13.20 -8.14 -16.77
CA GLY A 408 -14.43 -8.89 -16.54
C GLY A 408 -14.59 -9.41 -15.10
N THR A 409 -13.81 -8.88 -14.15
CA THR A 409 -13.82 -9.35 -12.75
C THR A 409 -15.15 -9.02 -12.06
N ASP A 410 -15.73 -9.99 -11.33
CA ASP A 410 -16.95 -9.78 -10.54
C ASP A 410 -16.74 -8.74 -9.43
N ARG A 411 -17.32 -7.55 -9.65
CA ARG A 411 -17.11 -6.39 -8.77
C ARG A 411 -17.94 -6.42 -7.49
N ARG A 412 -18.84 -7.40 -7.28
CA ARG A 412 -19.72 -7.48 -6.09
C ARG A 412 -18.97 -7.57 -4.76
N ASN A 413 -17.75 -8.14 -4.77
CA ASN A 413 -16.90 -8.29 -3.59
C ASN A 413 -15.72 -7.29 -3.55
N VAL A 414 -15.59 -6.42 -4.56
CA VAL A 414 -14.52 -5.41 -4.61
C VAL A 414 -14.88 -4.29 -3.63
N LYS A 415 -13.95 -3.98 -2.72
CA LYS A 415 -14.15 -2.99 -1.67
C LYS A 415 -13.74 -1.61 -2.15
N VAL A 416 -14.55 -0.60 -1.83
CA VAL A 416 -14.22 0.82 -1.99
C VAL A 416 -12.88 1.11 -1.28
N PRO A 417 -11.98 1.92 -1.87
CA PRO A 417 -10.77 2.38 -1.20
C PRO A 417 -11.02 2.92 0.20
N LEU A 418 -10.13 2.60 1.16
CA LEU A 418 -10.26 3.17 2.49
C LEU A 418 -10.00 4.69 2.42
N PRO A 419 -10.84 5.55 3.02
CA PRO A 419 -10.66 7.01 2.98
C PRO A 419 -9.25 7.39 3.43
N PHE A 420 -8.59 8.37 2.82
CA PHE A 420 -7.27 8.87 3.24
C PHE A 420 -7.21 9.19 4.74
N HIS A 421 -8.24 9.80 5.33
CA HIS A 421 -8.27 10.09 6.76
C HIS A 421 -8.50 8.84 7.63
N ALA A 422 -9.33 7.89 7.20
CA ALA A 422 -9.49 6.61 7.89
C ALA A 422 -8.23 5.73 7.77
N SER A 423 -7.61 5.70 6.59
CA SER A 423 -6.31 5.10 6.30
C SER A 423 -5.21 5.76 7.13
N ASN A 424 -5.22 7.08 7.32
CA ASN A 424 -4.32 7.77 8.25
C ASN A 424 -4.62 7.46 9.72
N GLU A 425 -5.86 7.20 10.12
CA GLU A 425 -6.18 6.80 11.50
C GLU A 425 -5.84 5.33 11.77
N ILE A 426 -5.98 4.45 10.78
CA ILE A 426 -5.48 3.07 10.80
C ILE A 426 -3.94 3.08 10.78
N SER A 427 -3.32 3.89 9.92
CA SER A 427 -1.87 4.06 9.87
C SER A 427 -1.33 4.74 11.12
N ARG A 428 -2.05 5.66 11.77
CA ARG A 428 -1.68 6.18 13.10
C ARG A 428 -1.97 5.21 14.23
N LYS A 429 -2.86 4.23 14.05
CA LYS A 429 -2.98 3.06 14.93
C LYS A 429 -1.87 2.03 14.68
N LYS A 430 -1.14 2.09 13.56
CA LYS A 430 0.11 1.34 13.29
C LYS A 430 1.41 2.12 13.58
N GLU A 431 1.40 3.46 13.52
CA GLU A 431 2.50 4.36 13.95
C GLU A 431 2.46 4.62 15.46
N ALA A 432 1.27 4.57 16.08
CA ALA A 432 1.20 4.02 17.42
C ALA A 432 1.75 2.59 17.31
N LEU A 433 2.92 2.36 17.91
CA LEU A 433 3.49 1.03 18.07
C LEU A 433 2.66 0.28 19.11
N ASP A 434 1.44 -0.09 18.72
CA ASP A 434 0.57 -0.90 19.55
C ASP A 434 1.13 -2.32 19.62
N ASN A 435 1.21 -2.88 20.82
CA ASN A 435 1.71 -4.25 21.00
C ASN A 435 0.61 -5.29 20.76
N THR A 436 -0.34 -4.96 19.88
CA THR A 436 -1.47 -5.81 19.53
C THR A 436 -1.02 -6.82 18.50
N TRP A 437 -1.44 -8.07 18.67
CA TRP A 437 -1.21 -9.12 17.69
C TRP A 437 -2.43 -9.25 16.77
N GLU A 438 -2.26 -8.90 15.50
CA GLU A 438 -3.17 -9.25 14.42
C GLU A 438 -3.08 -10.78 14.19
N VAL A 439 -4.21 -11.49 14.24
CA VAL A 439 -4.27 -12.96 14.14
C VAL A 439 -5.20 -13.40 13.01
N SER A 440 -4.74 -14.32 12.16
CA SER A 440 -5.44 -14.82 10.97
C SER A 440 -5.08 -16.29 10.66
N ASN A 441 -5.76 -16.94 9.70
CA ASN A 441 -5.56 -18.36 9.41
C ASN A 441 -4.62 -18.58 8.21
N ASP A 442 -3.72 -19.57 8.27
CA ASP A 442 -2.84 -19.99 7.17
C ASP A 442 -3.50 -21.05 6.28
N THR A 443 -4.51 -20.64 5.51
CA THR A 443 -5.25 -21.54 4.61
C THR A 443 -4.37 -22.21 3.56
N VAL A 444 -3.26 -21.57 3.16
CA VAL A 444 -2.32 -22.09 2.15
C VAL A 444 -1.53 -23.27 2.70
N ILE A 445 -0.90 -23.14 3.87
CA ILE A 445 -0.17 -24.25 4.49
C ILE A 445 -1.12 -25.36 4.92
N ALA A 446 -2.29 -25.00 5.47
CA ALA A 446 -3.31 -25.98 5.87
C ALA A 446 -3.77 -26.85 4.68
N SER A 447 -3.96 -26.26 3.50
CA SER A 447 -4.37 -27.00 2.28
C SER A 447 -3.25 -27.90 1.75
N ARG A 448 -2.00 -27.41 1.67
CA ARG A 448 -0.86 -28.24 1.21
C ARG A 448 -0.60 -29.46 2.10
N ILE A 449 -0.80 -29.33 3.42
CA ILE A 449 -0.71 -30.47 4.34
C ILE A 449 -1.90 -31.43 4.16
N ALA A 450 -3.09 -30.92 3.89
CA ALA A 450 -4.30 -31.71 3.65
C ALA A 450 -4.30 -32.48 2.30
N GLU A 451 -3.63 -31.96 1.28
CA GLU A 451 -3.57 -32.55 -0.07
C GLU A 451 -2.60 -33.74 -0.19
N ASN A 452 -1.70 -33.93 0.78
CA ASN A 452 -0.75 -35.04 0.77
C ASN A 452 -1.48 -36.38 0.96
N LYS A 453 -1.59 -37.19 -0.10
CA LYS A 453 -2.39 -38.43 -0.10
C LYS A 453 -1.78 -39.60 0.67
N GLU A 454 -0.50 -39.53 1.01
CA GLU A 454 0.14 -40.48 1.94
C GLU A 454 -0.08 -40.06 3.40
N PHE A 455 -0.63 -38.86 3.63
CA PHE A 455 -0.80 -38.30 4.95
C PHE A 455 -2.13 -38.67 5.61
N ILE A 456 -2.05 -39.13 6.86
CA ILE A 456 -3.21 -39.43 7.72
C ILE A 456 -3.07 -38.58 8.98
N TYR A 457 -4.04 -37.70 9.22
CA TYR A 457 -4.11 -36.93 10.47
C TYR A 457 -4.11 -37.89 11.68
N PRO A 458 -3.25 -37.69 12.70
CA PRO A 458 -3.01 -38.70 13.73
C PRO A 458 -4.27 -39.15 14.47
N ARG A 459 -4.47 -40.47 14.64
CA ARG A 459 -5.58 -41.04 15.43
C ARG A 459 -5.60 -40.63 16.91
N SER A 460 -4.58 -39.93 17.42
CA SER A 460 -4.67 -39.23 18.71
C SER A 460 -5.82 -38.21 18.75
N LEU A 461 -6.28 -37.69 17.60
CA LEU A 461 -7.50 -36.88 17.46
C LEU A 461 -8.80 -37.60 17.88
N GLU A 462 -8.79 -38.93 17.98
CA GLU A 462 -9.93 -39.72 18.48
C GLU A 462 -10.02 -39.71 20.02
N ARG A 463 -8.94 -39.37 20.73
CA ARG A 463 -8.88 -39.43 22.22
C ARG A 463 -9.56 -38.23 22.91
N GLY A 464 -9.97 -37.20 22.15
CA GLY A 464 -10.61 -35.97 22.64
C GLY A 464 -12.10 -36.07 22.94
N THR A 465 -12.65 -37.26 23.16
CA THR A 465 -14.08 -37.46 23.49
C THR A 465 -14.36 -37.24 24.99
N SER A 466 -14.13 -36.02 25.47
CA SER A 466 -14.77 -35.59 26.71
C SER A 466 -16.29 -35.66 26.52
N LEU A 467 -17.04 -36.14 27.51
CA LEU A 467 -18.50 -36.07 27.48
C LEU A 467 -18.96 -34.61 27.26
N THR A 468 -20.09 -34.45 26.58
CA THR A 468 -20.71 -33.15 26.28
C THR A 468 -22.19 -33.21 26.60
N CYS A 469 -22.71 -32.25 27.38
CA CYS A 469 -24.13 -32.20 27.69
C CYS A 469 -24.97 -31.73 26.49
N GLU A 470 -26.26 -32.05 26.50
CA GLU A 470 -27.22 -31.75 25.42
C GLU A 470 -27.19 -30.28 24.98
N HIS A 471 -27.23 -29.35 25.95
CA HIS A 471 -27.12 -27.91 25.69
C HIS A 471 -25.82 -27.51 24.94
N CYS A 472 -24.70 -28.20 25.18
CA CYS A 472 -23.46 -27.98 24.44
C CYS A 472 -23.47 -28.64 23.05
N LEU A 473 -24.17 -29.77 22.91
CA LEU A 473 -24.39 -30.47 21.64
C LEU A 473 -25.34 -29.73 20.68
N GLU A 474 -26.07 -28.71 21.14
CA GLU A 474 -26.95 -27.85 20.34
C GLU A 474 -26.24 -26.61 19.73
N LEU A 475 -25.07 -26.20 20.25
CA LEU A 475 -24.42 -24.94 19.87
C LEU A 475 -23.98 -24.87 18.40
N ARG A 476 -24.20 -23.71 17.76
CA ARG A 476 -23.96 -23.48 16.32
C ARG A 476 -22.77 -22.55 16.09
N PHE A 477 -21.57 -23.11 16.10
CA PHE A 477 -20.30 -22.39 15.88
C PHE A 477 -20.09 -21.90 14.44
N ASP A 478 -20.93 -22.39 13.52
CA ASP A 478 -21.13 -21.89 12.17
C ASP A 478 -21.87 -20.53 12.13
N ASN A 479 -22.49 -20.08 13.23
CA ASN A 479 -23.11 -18.76 13.32
C ASN A 479 -22.12 -17.70 13.84
N ILE A 480 -21.56 -16.89 12.94
CA ILE A 480 -20.73 -15.73 13.31
C ILE A 480 -21.58 -14.72 14.08
N GLY A 481 -21.12 -14.32 15.28
CA GLY A 481 -21.92 -13.52 16.20
C GLY A 481 -22.78 -14.33 17.19
N LEU A 482 -22.64 -15.67 17.23
CA LEU A 482 -23.13 -16.47 18.36
C LEU A 482 -22.63 -15.88 19.69
N VAL A 483 -23.56 -15.62 20.60
CA VAL A 483 -23.29 -15.27 22.00
C VAL A 483 -23.91 -16.35 22.89
N LEU A 484 -23.07 -17.15 23.55
CA LEU A 484 -23.52 -17.97 24.66
C LEU A 484 -23.52 -17.12 25.94
N ARG A 485 -24.64 -17.08 26.65
CA ARG A 485 -24.82 -16.36 27.92
C ARG A 485 -25.34 -17.31 28.97
N GLU A 486 -24.52 -17.60 29.99
CA GLU A 486 -24.77 -18.63 31.00
C GLU A 486 -24.26 -18.19 32.38
N GLU A 487 -24.77 -18.79 33.46
CA GLU A 487 -24.20 -18.50 34.79
C GLU A 487 -22.85 -19.19 34.96
N VAL A 488 -21.85 -18.49 35.53
CA VAL A 488 -20.52 -19.06 35.81
C VAL A 488 -20.64 -20.28 36.74
N ARG A 489 -21.59 -20.27 37.68
CA ARG A 489 -21.91 -21.41 38.57
C ARG A 489 -22.52 -22.61 37.84
N LEU A 490 -23.35 -22.37 36.82
CA LEU A 490 -23.92 -23.45 36.00
C LEU A 490 -22.83 -24.06 35.11
N LEU A 491 -21.95 -23.26 34.51
CA LEU A 491 -20.77 -23.74 33.82
C LEU A 491 -19.85 -24.56 34.75
N GLN A 492 -19.54 -24.05 35.95
CA GLN A 492 -18.74 -24.76 36.96
C GLN A 492 -19.36 -26.09 37.40
N SER A 493 -20.69 -26.15 37.51
CA SER A 493 -21.41 -27.38 37.85
C SER A 493 -21.33 -28.40 36.72
N ARG A 494 -21.64 -27.98 35.49
CA ARG A 494 -21.61 -28.83 34.28
C ARG A 494 -20.20 -29.24 33.87
N ALA A 495 -19.16 -28.45 34.18
CA ALA A 495 -17.76 -28.76 33.88
C ALA A 495 -17.28 -30.11 34.46
N LYS A 496 -17.96 -30.64 35.49
CA LYS A 496 -17.68 -31.96 36.07
C LYS A 496 -18.06 -33.14 35.17
N SER A 497 -18.89 -32.91 34.15
CA SER A 497 -19.40 -33.95 33.23
C SER A 497 -19.52 -33.48 31.76
N CYS A 498 -19.14 -32.24 31.46
CA CYS A 498 -19.14 -31.66 30.11
C CYS A 498 -17.83 -30.91 29.85
N GLY A 499 -16.96 -31.46 28.99
CA GLY A 499 -15.67 -30.85 28.66
C GLY A 499 -15.78 -29.48 27.99
N LEU A 500 -16.85 -29.24 27.22
CA LEU A 500 -17.10 -27.91 26.64
C LEU A 500 -17.48 -26.88 27.72
N CYS A 501 -18.26 -27.29 28.74
CA CYS A 501 -18.51 -26.45 29.91
C CYS A 501 -17.23 -26.24 30.74
N GLU A 502 -16.29 -27.21 30.76
CA GLU A 502 -14.98 -27.03 31.40
C GLU A 502 -14.14 -25.97 30.67
N LEU A 503 -14.04 -26.03 29.33
CA LEU A 503 -13.37 -25.00 28.54
C LEU A 503 -14.03 -23.61 28.74
N PHE A 504 -15.36 -23.53 28.69
CA PHE A 504 -16.10 -22.29 28.92
C PHE A 504 -15.95 -21.74 30.35
N HIS A 505 -15.90 -22.62 31.35
CA HIS A 505 -15.60 -22.24 32.72
C HIS A 505 -14.13 -21.79 32.86
N SER A 506 -13.17 -22.43 32.17
CA SER A 506 -11.75 -22.07 32.27
C SER A 506 -11.49 -20.61 31.89
N ILE A 507 -12.12 -20.13 30.80
CA ILE A 507 -12.12 -18.72 30.37
C ILE A 507 -12.51 -17.80 31.53
N TRP A 508 -13.61 -18.11 32.21
CA TRP A 508 -14.25 -17.24 33.20
C TRP A 508 -13.80 -17.50 34.65
N SER A 509 -13.00 -18.53 34.90
CA SER A 509 -12.62 -19.02 36.24
C SER A 509 -11.85 -18.01 37.10
N SER A 510 -11.18 -17.03 36.48
CA SER A 510 -10.45 -15.94 37.15
C SER A 510 -11.25 -14.63 37.24
N SER A 511 -12.55 -14.66 36.96
CA SER A 511 -13.43 -13.48 36.93
C SER A 511 -14.35 -13.40 38.13
N ASN A 512 -14.66 -12.17 38.58
CA ASN A 512 -15.68 -11.90 39.60
C ASN A 512 -17.10 -11.74 39.02
N THR A 513 -17.30 -12.01 37.73
CA THR A 513 -18.62 -11.95 37.08
C THR A 513 -19.50 -13.14 37.46
N HIS A 514 -20.82 -12.90 37.54
CA HIS A 514 -21.79 -13.96 37.83
C HIS A 514 -22.31 -14.64 36.54
N ILE A 515 -22.31 -13.90 35.44
CA ILE A 515 -22.68 -14.36 34.09
C ILE A 515 -21.40 -14.44 33.24
N ALA A 516 -21.26 -15.52 32.50
CA ALA A 516 -20.30 -15.70 31.42
C ALA A 516 -20.96 -15.31 30.09
N GLU A 517 -20.26 -14.51 29.29
CA GLU A 517 -20.62 -14.22 27.90
C GLU A 517 -19.49 -14.71 27.00
N ILE A 518 -19.81 -15.52 26.00
CA ILE A 518 -18.82 -16.16 25.12
C ILE A 518 -19.22 -15.88 23.68
N TRP A 519 -18.39 -15.07 23.02
CA TRP A 519 -18.63 -14.50 21.70
C TRP A 519 -17.84 -15.27 20.65
N ARG A 520 -18.50 -15.68 19.56
CA ARG A 520 -17.86 -16.23 18.36
C ARG A 520 -17.14 -15.10 17.60
N VAL A 521 -15.81 -15.14 17.58
CA VAL A 521 -14.94 -14.13 16.96
C VAL A 521 -13.91 -14.79 16.02
N ASN A 522 -13.78 -14.30 14.79
CA ASN A 522 -12.83 -14.77 13.77
C ASN A 522 -12.67 -16.31 13.72
N GLY A 523 -11.53 -16.87 14.14
CA GLY A 523 -11.25 -18.32 14.20
C GLY A 523 -11.53 -19.01 15.56
N GLY A 524 -12.22 -18.36 16.50
CA GLY A 524 -12.43 -18.91 17.84
C GLY A 524 -13.54 -18.25 18.67
N LEU A 525 -13.32 -18.21 19.99
CA LEU A 525 -14.23 -17.70 21.02
C LEU A 525 -13.49 -16.76 21.98
N SER A 526 -14.18 -15.73 22.50
CA SER A 526 -13.62 -14.76 23.45
C SER A 526 -14.67 -14.23 24.44
N LYS A 527 -14.25 -13.70 25.59
CA LYS A 527 -15.10 -13.01 26.58
C LYS A 527 -15.92 -11.82 26.04
N HIS A 528 -15.48 -11.20 24.94
CA HIS A 528 -16.04 -9.94 24.46
C HIS A 528 -16.00 -9.84 22.93
N GLN A 529 -16.96 -9.09 22.36
CA GLN A 529 -17.04 -8.82 20.93
C GLN A 529 -15.78 -8.08 20.46
N GLY A 530 -15.10 -8.63 19.44
CA GLY A 530 -13.83 -8.08 18.93
C GLY A 530 -12.58 -8.40 19.75
N GLY A 531 -12.69 -9.21 20.81
CA GLY A 531 -11.54 -9.68 21.60
C GLY A 531 -10.68 -10.71 20.87
N SER A 532 -9.45 -10.91 21.35
CA SER A 532 -8.58 -12.01 20.88
C SER A 532 -9.16 -13.37 21.28
N PRO A 533 -8.97 -14.45 20.47
CA PRO A 533 -9.48 -15.78 20.80
C PRO A 533 -8.80 -16.41 22.03
N GLU A 534 -9.59 -16.72 23.05
CA GLU A 534 -9.18 -17.44 24.28
C GLU A 534 -9.38 -18.96 24.14
N LEU A 535 -10.31 -19.38 23.27
CA LEU A 535 -10.40 -20.73 22.72
C LEU A 535 -10.39 -20.65 21.19
N CYS A 536 -9.83 -21.65 20.54
CA CYS A 536 -9.80 -21.78 19.09
C CYS A 536 -10.86 -22.80 18.62
N ILE A 537 -11.39 -22.61 17.42
CA ILE A 537 -12.31 -23.57 16.77
C ILE A 537 -11.69 -24.00 15.45
N TYR A 538 -11.54 -25.31 15.26
CA TYR A 538 -11.00 -25.88 14.03
C TYR A 538 -11.91 -27.00 13.50
N ARG A 539 -11.83 -27.25 12.20
CA ARG A 539 -12.23 -28.53 11.58
C ARG A 539 -11.00 -29.23 11.02
N THR A 540 -11.08 -30.55 10.84
CA THR A 540 -10.15 -31.25 9.95
C THR A 540 -10.49 -30.94 8.48
N PRO A 541 -9.59 -31.20 7.53
CA PRO A 541 -9.97 -31.28 6.12
C PRO A 541 -11.06 -32.34 5.90
N PRO A 542 -11.90 -32.22 4.86
CA PRO A 542 -12.74 -33.32 4.42
C PRO A 542 -11.86 -34.47 3.93
N ASN A 543 -12.15 -35.70 4.36
CA ASN A 543 -11.68 -36.87 3.63
C ASN A 543 -12.26 -36.81 2.21
N ALA A 544 -11.53 -37.28 1.20
CA ALA A 544 -11.83 -37.05 -0.22
C ALA A 544 -13.08 -37.80 -0.78
N VAL A 545 -14.01 -38.20 0.08
CA VAL A 545 -15.28 -38.86 -0.22
C VAL A 545 -16.36 -38.24 0.67
N GLU A 546 -17.41 -37.69 0.04
CA GLU A 546 -18.68 -37.23 0.65
C GLU A 546 -18.62 -36.09 1.69
N SER A 547 -18.81 -34.84 1.24
CA SER A 547 -19.68 -33.85 1.94
C SER A 547 -19.92 -32.58 1.10
N ASN A 548 -21.14 -32.42 0.59
CA ASN A 548 -21.63 -31.13 0.05
C ASN A 548 -22.15 -30.26 1.22
N VAL A 549 -21.25 -29.73 2.06
CA VAL A 549 -21.63 -28.92 3.23
C VAL A 549 -20.81 -27.64 3.31
N THR A 550 -21.50 -26.50 3.30
CA THR A 550 -20.93 -25.15 3.44
C THR A 550 -20.62 -24.85 4.91
N GLU A 551 -19.39 -25.14 5.35
CA GLU A 551 -18.82 -24.66 6.62
C GLU A 551 -17.47 -23.94 6.37
N GLU A 552 -17.50 -22.95 5.47
CA GLU A 552 -16.33 -22.13 5.09
C GLU A 552 -15.84 -21.24 6.24
N ASP A 553 -16.74 -20.84 7.15
CA ASP A 553 -16.47 -19.97 8.31
C ASP A 553 -15.70 -20.63 9.48
N ILE A 554 -15.36 -21.92 9.37
CA ILE A 554 -14.53 -22.65 10.35
C ILE A 554 -13.20 -23.03 9.69
N PRO A 555 -12.04 -22.61 10.24
CA PRO A 555 -10.74 -22.87 9.64
C PRO A 555 -10.30 -24.32 9.78
N ILE A 556 -9.51 -24.78 8.81
CA ILE A 556 -8.69 -25.98 8.97
C ILE A 556 -7.54 -25.66 9.92
N GLY A 557 -7.28 -26.53 10.89
CA GLY A 557 -6.20 -26.39 11.86
C GLY A 557 -5.73 -27.74 12.40
N GLN A 558 -4.89 -27.72 13.44
CA GLN A 558 -4.48 -28.91 14.19
C GLN A 558 -5.09 -28.90 15.60
N PRO A 559 -6.20 -29.62 15.85
CA PRO A 559 -6.81 -29.66 17.18
C PRO A 559 -5.82 -30.16 18.24
N ASN A 560 -5.32 -31.38 18.06
CA ASN A 560 -4.09 -31.86 18.69
C ASN A 560 -2.92 -31.55 17.75
N LEU A 561 -1.80 -31.09 18.30
CA LEU A 561 -0.58 -30.84 17.53
C LEU A 561 0.10 -32.16 17.12
N ALA A 562 0.96 -32.05 16.12
CA ALA A 562 1.95 -33.05 15.77
C ALA A 562 2.76 -33.55 16.98
N ASP A 563 2.75 -34.87 17.23
CA ASP A 563 3.84 -35.51 17.98
C ASP A 563 5.09 -35.60 17.10
N ILE A 564 6.28 -35.50 17.69
CA ILE A 564 7.55 -35.51 16.94
C ILE A 564 7.83 -36.82 16.20
N SER A 565 7.28 -37.95 16.66
CA SER A 565 7.36 -39.23 15.94
C SER A 565 6.47 -39.29 14.69
N SER A 566 5.59 -38.30 14.49
CA SER A 566 4.74 -38.20 13.31
C SER A 566 5.47 -37.46 12.17
N PRO A 567 5.46 -37.98 10.93
CA PRO A 567 6.05 -37.29 9.76
C PRO A 567 5.57 -35.85 9.56
N ILE A 568 4.33 -35.55 9.97
CA ILE A 568 3.75 -34.20 9.87
C ILE A 568 4.60 -33.15 10.61
N TYR A 569 5.27 -33.51 11.72
CA TYR A 569 5.99 -32.57 12.57
C TYR A 569 7.05 -31.78 11.78
N PHE A 570 7.91 -32.51 11.05
CA PHE A 570 8.93 -31.88 10.22
C PHE A 570 8.36 -31.41 8.87
N ASP A 571 7.28 -32.00 8.35
CA ASP A 571 6.62 -31.52 7.13
C ASP A 571 6.00 -30.12 7.29
N ILE A 572 5.43 -29.78 8.46
CA ILE A 572 4.96 -28.40 8.73
C ILE A 572 6.12 -27.41 8.61
N ILE A 573 7.26 -27.73 9.22
CA ILE A 573 8.46 -26.89 9.22
C ILE A 573 9.04 -26.80 7.80
N ARG A 574 9.13 -27.92 7.07
CA ARG A 574 9.54 -27.96 5.65
C ARG A 574 8.60 -27.12 4.78
N GLN A 575 7.28 -27.17 4.98
CA GLN A 575 6.33 -26.35 4.23
C GLN A 575 6.48 -24.85 4.52
N TRP A 576 6.77 -24.44 5.76
CA TRP A 576 7.10 -23.03 6.07
C TRP A 576 8.39 -22.56 5.40
N VAL A 577 9.44 -23.39 5.45
CA VAL A 577 10.73 -23.12 4.79
C VAL A 577 10.55 -23.00 3.28
N ASN A 578 9.91 -23.99 2.66
CA ASN A 578 9.65 -24.03 1.21
C ASN A 578 8.82 -22.82 0.75
N ASP A 579 7.72 -22.50 1.44
CA ASP A 579 6.87 -21.35 1.09
C ASP A 579 7.63 -20.02 1.19
N CYS A 580 8.56 -19.91 2.12
CA CYS A 580 9.44 -18.74 2.28
C CYS A 580 10.60 -18.70 1.26
N ASP A 581 11.04 -19.85 0.73
CA ASP A 581 11.99 -19.93 -0.38
C ASP A 581 11.32 -19.71 -1.75
N THR A 582 10.03 -20.03 -1.93
CA THR A 582 9.32 -19.81 -3.19
C THR A 582 8.65 -18.44 -3.29
N ASN A 583 8.00 -17.96 -2.23
CA ASN A 583 7.06 -16.83 -2.32
C ASN A 583 7.52 -15.54 -1.61
N HIS A 584 8.49 -15.60 -0.70
CA HIS A 584 8.93 -14.42 0.07
C HIS A 584 10.23 -13.82 -0.47
N LEU A 585 10.18 -13.13 -1.62
CA LEU A 585 11.36 -12.49 -2.24
C LEU A 585 12.15 -11.58 -1.29
N GLY A 586 11.47 -10.87 -0.38
CA GLY A 586 12.11 -10.02 0.64
C GLY A 586 12.96 -10.78 1.67
N CYS A 587 12.77 -12.10 1.82
CA CYS A 587 13.55 -12.95 2.73
C CYS A 587 14.81 -13.53 2.07
N HIS A 588 15.03 -13.34 0.76
CA HIS A 588 16.16 -13.91 0.03
C HIS A 588 17.45 -13.10 0.25
N ILE A 589 18.62 -13.75 0.17
CA ILE A 589 19.92 -13.05 0.20
C ILE A 589 20.09 -12.36 -1.16
N ASP A 590 20.31 -11.04 -1.16
CA ASP A 590 20.70 -10.34 -2.38
C ASP A 590 22.20 -10.48 -2.62
N MET A 591 22.55 -11.37 -3.55
CA MET A 591 23.93 -11.62 -3.98
C MET A 591 24.61 -10.38 -4.57
N LYS A 592 23.86 -9.38 -5.08
CA LYS A 592 24.43 -8.18 -5.71
C LYS A 592 24.77 -7.11 -4.68
N GLU A 593 24.00 -7.02 -3.59
CA GLU A 593 24.25 -6.04 -2.51
C GLU A 593 25.43 -6.44 -1.60
N SER A 594 25.84 -7.72 -1.59
CA SER A 594 26.84 -8.24 -0.64
C SER A 594 28.04 -8.97 -1.30
N PRO A 595 28.88 -8.29 -2.11
CA PRO A 595 30.11 -8.86 -2.68
C PRO A 595 31.20 -9.20 -1.64
N THR A 596 30.92 -9.03 -0.35
CA THR A 596 31.79 -9.38 0.79
C THR A 596 31.16 -10.44 1.71
N LEU A 597 30.23 -11.25 1.20
CA LEU A 597 29.70 -12.43 1.90
C LEU A 597 30.85 -13.36 2.31
N ARG A 598 31.15 -13.40 3.61
CA ARG A 598 32.07 -14.35 4.23
C ARG A 598 31.27 -15.40 4.97
N LEU A 599 31.66 -16.67 4.81
CA LEU A 599 31.19 -17.73 5.69
C LEU A 599 31.76 -17.49 7.11
N PRO A 600 31.11 -18.00 8.18
CA PRO A 600 31.74 -18.10 9.49
C PRO A 600 33.07 -18.86 9.39
N THR A 601 34.08 -18.49 10.18
CA THR A 601 35.42 -19.12 10.16
C THR A 601 35.35 -20.65 10.25
N ARG A 602 34.38 -21.15 11.02
CA ARG A 602 34.11 -22.58 11.22
C ARG A 602 32.63 -22.91 11.16
N LEU A 603 32.35 -24.13 10.70
CA LEU A 603 31.02 -24.76 10.67
C LEU A 603 31.15 -26.21 11.17
N ILE A 604 30.05 -26.80 11.64
CA ILE A 604 29.94 -28.25 11.84
C ILE A 604 29.37 -28.85 10.56
N ASP A 605 30.14 -29.73 9.93
CA ASP A 605 29.62 -30.67 8.93
C ASP A 605 28.88 -31.76 9.72
N VAL A 606 27.54 -31.81 9.63
CA VAL A 606 26.72 -32.81 10.35
C VAL A 606 26.47 -34.08 9.52
N GLY A 607 27.05 -34.12 8.32
CA GLY A 607 26.82 -35.17 7.34
C GLY A 607 25.42 -35.11 6.72
N ASP A 608 24.96 -36.26 6.24
CA ASP A 608 23.61 -36.51 5.74
C ASP A 608 23.06 -37.82 6.34
N GLN A 609 21.84 -38.23 5.97
CA GLN A 609 21.21 -39.45 6.49
C GLN A 609 21.93 -40.76 6.08
N HIS A 610 22.89 -40.73 5.16
CA HIS A 610 23.66 -41.89 4.69
C HIS A 610 25.12 -41.87 5.15
N SER A 611 25.67 -40.69 5.44
CA SER A 611 27.00 -40.48 6.01
C SER A 611 26.93 -39.47 7.19
N PRO A 612 26.47 -39.89 8.39
CA PRO A 612 26.26 -39.02 9.55
C PRO A 612 27.55 -38.61 10.30
N ASN A 613 28.67 -38.48 9.59
CA ASN A 613 29.98 -38.15 10.17
C ASN A 613 30.05 -36.68 10.62
N ILE A 614 29.84 -36.42 11.92
CA ILE A 614 29.96 -35.06 12.49
C ILE A 614 31.43 -34.66 12.61
N ARG A 615 31.77 -33.43 12.20
CA ARG A 615 33.11 -32.84 12.39
C ARG A 615 33.10 -31.32 12.30
N LEU A 616 34.09 -30.68 12.93
CA LEU A 616 34.39 -29.26 12.80
C LEU A 616 35.17 -29.00 11.49
N LEU A 617 34.66 -28.09 10.66
CA LEU A 617 35.25 -27.67 9.39
C LEU A 617 35.70 -26.20 9.49
N GLU A 618 36.88 -25.88 8.96
CA GLU A 618 37.34 -24.49 8.74
C GLU A 618 37.03 -24.04 7.32
N THR A 619 36.40 -22.88 7.17
CA THR A 619 35.90 -22.41 5.86
C THR A 619 36.96 -21.68 5.04
N GLU A 620 38.04 -21.19 5.66
CA GLU A 620 39.12 -20.43 5.01
C GLU A 620 39.82 -21.18 3.87
N SER A 621 39.69 -22.51 3.81
CA SER A 621 40.18 -23.34 2.70
C SER A 621 39.36 -23.22 1.41
N SER A 622 38.24 -22.47 1.40
CA SER A 622 37.22 -22.50 0.35
C SER A 622 36.99 -21.11 -0.28
N GLN A 623 37.91 -20.65 -1.12
CA GLN A 623 37.77 -19.37 -1.86
C GLN A 623 37.16 -19.60 -3.26
N GLY A 624 36.11 -18.84 -3.60
CA GLY A 624 35.44 -18.86 -4.91
C GLY A 624 33.91 -18.93 -4.81
N ASP A 625 33.22 -19.25 -5.91
CA ASP A 625 31.74 -19.28 -6.05
C ASP A 625 31.00 -20.33 -5.18
N GLN A 626 31.70 -20.98 -4.25
CA GLN A 626 31.20 -22.09 -3.45
C GLN A 626 30.31 -21.68 -2.27
N ILE A 627 30.07 -20.39 -2.02
CA ILE A 627 29.22 -19.90 -0.91
C ILE A 627 27.83 -20.55 -0.94
N LEU A 628 27.27 -20.81 -2.13
CA LEU A 628 25.99 -21.52 -2.31
C LEU A 628 26.02 -23.00 -1.87
N GLN A 629 27.18 -23.64 -1.84
CA GLN A 629 27.36 -25.02 -1.38
C GLN A 629 27.38 -25.11 0.15
N PHE A 630 27.82 -24.05 0.84
CA PHE A 630 27.90 -23.97 2.30
C PHE A 630 26.62 -23.41 2.95
N ARG A 631 25.43 -23.79 2.45
CA ARG A 631 24.15 -23.50 3.13
C ARG A 631 24.20 -24.07 4.55
N TYR A 632 24.09 -23.21 5.57
CA TYR A 632 24.15 -23.61 6.98
C TYR A 632 23.01 -23.03 7.81
N ILE A 633 22.68 -23.71 8.92
CA ILE A 633 21.77 -23.24 9.97
C ILE A 633 22.58 -22.74 11.16
N ALA A 634 22.11 -21.73 11.89
CA ALA A 634 22.73 -21.30 13.16
C ALA A 634 21.86 -21.68 14.36
N LEU A 635 22.48 -22.07 15.48
CA LEU A 635 21.79 -22.45 16.72
C LEU A 635 21.83 -21.33 17.77
N SER A 636 20.70 -20.69 18.01
CA SER A 636 20.46 -19.87 19.20
C SER A 636 19.99 -20.77 20.35
N HIS A 637 20.80 -20.90 21.40
CA HIS A 637 20.47 -21.76 22.54
C HIS A 637 21.02 -21.22 23.87
N PRO A 638 20.38 -21.52 25.02
CA PRO A 638 20.95 -21.24 26.32
C PRO A 638 22.01 -22.30 26.66
N TRP A 639 23.21 -21.86 27.03
CA TRP A 639 24.26 -22.79 27.49
C TRP A 639 23.84 -23.49 28.80
N GLY A 640 23.21 -22.75 29.71
CA GLY A 640 22.82 -23.22 31.05
C GLY A 640 23.73 -22.64 32.15
N ASP A 641 23.73 -23.28 33.32
CA ASP A 641 24.54 -22.86 34.46
C ASP A 641 25.98 -23.40 34.36
N THR A 642 26.91 -22.51 34.01
CA THR A 642 28.35 -22.76 33.85
C THR A 642 29.06 -23.20 35.13
N THR A 643 28.41 -23.13 36.29
CA THR A 643 28.95 -23.61 37.57
C THR A 643 28.46 -25.02 37.93
N LYS A 644 27.42 -25.52 37.27
CA LYS A 644 26.76 -26.81 37.60
C LYS A 644 26.88 -27.87 36.51
N HIS A 645 27.23 -27.48 35.28
CA HIS A 645 27.30 -28.39 34.13
C HIS A 645 28.61 -28.22 33.37
N HIS A 646 29.18 -29.34 32.92
CA HIS A 646 30.24 -29.29 31.91
C HIS A 646 29.63 -29.00 30.54
N HIS A 647 30.12 -27.97 29.87
CA HIS A 647 29.74 -27.67 28.50
C HIS A 647 30.66 -28.41 27.52
N TYR A 648 30.11 -28.83 26.39
CA TYR A 648 30.88 -29.40 25.30
C TYR A 648 31.42 -28.25 24.43
N LEU A 649 32.72 -27.96 24.57
CA LEU A 649 33.36 -26.77 24.01
C LEU A 649 34.55 -27.14 23.09
N THR A 650 34.75 -26.40 22.00
CA THR A 650 36.03 -26.40 21.27
C THR A 650 37.04 -25.51 22.01
N THR A 651 38.26 -26.00 22.20
CA THR A 651 39.41 -25.31 22.80
C THR A 651 40.66 -25.54 21.94
N ARG A 652 41.77 -24.82 22.20
CA ARG A 652 43.05 -25.08 21.52
C ARG A 652 43.55 -26.53 21.66
N GLN A 653 43.12 -27.24 22.71
CA GLN A 653 43.56 -28.61 23.01
C GLN A 653 42.78 -29.68 22.22
N ASN A 654 41.47 -29.49 22.00
CA ASN A 654 40.61 -30.51 21.37
C ASN A 654 40.17 -30.17 19.93
N ILE A 655 40.54 -29.00 19.39
CA ILE A 655 40.20 -28.58 18.02
C ILE A 655 40.64 -29.61 16.95
N HIS A 656 41.81 -30.24 17.11
CA HIS A 656 42.29 -31.26 16.16
C HIS A 656 41.46 -32.55 16.21
N SER A 657 41.01 -32.99 17.39
CA SER A 657 40.05 -34.09 17.51
C SER A 657 38.70 -33.72 16.89
N HIS A 658 38.14 -32.55 17.19
CA HIS A 658 36.86 -32.11 16.62
C HIS A 658 36.88 -32.01 15.08
N LYS A 659 38.04 -31.69 14.47
CA LYS A 659 38.24 -31.72 13.01
C LYS A 659 38.31 -33.14 12.43
N ALA A 660 38.87 -34.10 13.18
CA ALA A 660 38.96 -35.50 12.76
C ALA A 660 37.60 -36.21 12.86
N GLY A 661 36.83 -35.92 13.91
CA GLY A 661 35.47 -36.42 14.10
C GLY A 661 34.92 -36.06 15.48
N ILE A 662 33.59 -35.92 15.56
CA ILE A 662 32.85 -35.69 16.80
C ILE A 662 31.90 -36.88 16.98
N ASP A 663 31.98 -37.55 18.13
CA ASP A 663 31.07 -38.63 18.50
C ASP A 663 29.70 -38.03 18.87
N GLU A 664 28.64 -38.44 18.16
CA GLU A 664 27.28 -37.96 18.38
C GLU A 664 26.73 -38.36 19.76
N ASP A 665 27.19 -39.47 20.35
CA ASP A 665 26.73 -39.89 21.68
C ASP A 665 27.36 -39.10 22.83
N LEU A 666 28.49 -38.42 22.59
CA LEU A 666 29.11 -37.51 23.57
C LEU A 666 28.51 -36.09 23.53
N LEU A 667 27.68 -35.76 22.53
CA LEU A 667 27.10 -34.43 22.39
C LEU A 667 25.94 -34.20 23.37
N PRO A 668 25.90 -33.03 24.07
CA PRO A 668 24.74 -32.64 24.88
C PRO A 668 23.45 -32.60 24.04
N LYS A 669 22.33 -33.03 24.64
CA LYS A 669 21.06 -33.25 23.93
C LYS A 669 20.61 -32.08 23.06
N THR A 670 20.72 -30.84 23.54
CA THR A 670 20.35 -29.62 22.78
C THR A 670 21.16 -29.47 21.47
N LEU A 671 22.36 -30.02 21.38
CA LEU A 671 23.14 -30.04 20.14
C LEU A 671 22.71 -31.19 19.21
N ARG A 672 22.41 -32.38 19.75
CA ARG A 672 21.89 -33.52 18.97
C ARG A 672 20.53 -33.20 18.35
N ASP A 673 19.64 -32.59 19.13
CA ASP A 673 18.36 -32.07 18.70
C ASP A 673 18.52 -31.06 17.54
N ALA A 674 19.49 -30.14 17.62
CA ALA A 674 19.78 -29.19 16.54
C ALA A 674 20.36 -29.85 15.29
N ILE A 675 21.21 -30.87 15.45
CA ILE A 675 21.73 -31.71 14.37
C ILE A 675 20.59 -32.46 13.66
N GLN A 676 19.65 -33.04 14.41
CA GLN A 676 18.47 -33.72 13.85
C GLN A 676 17.62 -32.76 13.01
N VAL A 677 17.25 -31.58 13.55
CA VAL A 677 16.49 -30.56 12.78
C VAL A 677 17.27 -30.14 11.52
N THR A 678 18.58 -30.00 11.61
CA THR A 678 19.43 -29.58 10.47
C THR A 678 19.39 -30.63 9.35
N ARG A 679 19.53 -31.91 9.69
CA ARG A 679 19.38 -33.05 8.75
C ARG A 679 17.95 -33.15 8.19
N GLU A 680 16.90 -32.97 9.00
CA GLU A 680 15.48 -33.00 8.57
C GLU A 680 15.08 -31.88 7.61
N LEU A 681 15.81 -30.76 7.63
CA LEU A 681 15.64 -29.65 6.68
C LEU A 681 16.52 -29.77 5.43
N GLY A 682 17.22 -30.89 5.25
CA GLY A 682 18.11 -31.13 4.11
C GLY A 682 19.35 -30.23 4.09
N VAL A 683 19.77 -29.71 5.25
CA VAL A 683 20.95 -28.85 5.38
C VAL A 683 22.10 -29.64 6.00
N ARG A 684 23.31 -29.48 5.45
CA ARG A 684 24.50 -30.25 5.85
C ARG A 684 25.36 -29.55 6.93
N TYR A 685 25.21 -28.25 7.08
CA TYR A 685 26.09 -27.45 7.94
C TYR A 685 25.33 -26.76 9.07
N LEU A 686 25.91 -26.79 10.28
CA LEU A 686 25.37 -26.18 11.49
C LEU A 686 26.43 -25.28 12.14
N TRP A 687 26.05 -24.08 12.56
CA TRP A 687 26.89 -23.19 13.36
C TRP A 687 26.41 -23.20 14.82
N VAL A 688 27.33 -23.43 15.75
CA VAL A 688 27.09 -23.39 17.20
C VAL A 688 28.24 -22.64 17.86
N ASP A 689 27.93 -21.62 18.66
CA ASP A 689 28.92 -20.79 19.36
C ASP A 689 29.93 -21.58 20.21
N SER A 690 29.48 -22.59 20.96
CA SER A 690 30.33 -23.42 21.81
C SER A 690 31.35 -24.28 21.04
N LEU A 691 31.10 -24.57 19.76
CA LEU A 691 31.95 -25.43 18.92
C LEU A 691 32.70 -24.68 17.81
N CYS A 692 32.06 -23.67 17.21
CA CYS A 692 32.58 -22.90 16.09
C CYS A 692 33.41 -21.67 16.52
N ILE A 693 33.51 -21.40 17.83
CA ILE A 693 34.43 -20.43 18.44
C ILE A 693 35.38 -21.21 19.37
N ILE A 694 36.67 -20.87 19.40
CA ILE A 694 37.61 -21.47 20.36
C ILE A 694 37.38 -20.80 21.71
N GLN A 695 37.01 -21.60 22.69
CA GLN A 695 36.76 -21.20 24.07
C GLN A 695 38.05 -21.35 24.90
N GLY A 696 38.30 -20.39 25.79
CA GLY A 696 39.50 -20.32 26.63
C GLY A 696 39.98 -18.88 26.83
N GLU A 697 41.06 -18.68 27.59
CA GLU A 697 41.79 -17.40 27.64
C GLU A 697 42.67 -17.20 26.39
N ASP A 698 43.05 -18.30 25.73
CA ASP A 698 43.75 -18.43 24.45
C ASP A 698 42.79 -18.69 23.26
N GLY A 699 41.50 -18.51 23.50
CA GLY A 699 40.42 -18.61 22.51
C GLY A 699 40.38 -17.43 21.52
N ASP A 700 39.43 -17.48 20.58
CA ASP A 700 39.22 -16.46 19.55
C ASP A 700 37.84 -15.78 19.63
N PHE A 701 37.25 -15.77 20.82
CA PHE A 701 35.96 -15.11 21.06
C PHE A 701 35.95 -13.62 20.72
N ASN A 702 37.06 -12.88 20.92
CA ASN A 702 37.08 -11.44 20.61
C ASN A 702 37.05 -11.17 19.10
N GLU A 703 37.61 -12.09 18.32
CA GLU A 703 37.69 -12.08 16.88
C GLU A 703 36.35 -12.52 16.26
N GLU A 704 35.79 -13.64 16.75
CA GLU A 704 34.49 -14.17 16.29
C GLU A 704 33.30 -13.28 16.71
N ALA A 705 33.35 -12.63 17.89
CA ALA A 705 32.31 -11.73 18.38
C ALA A 705 32.01 -10.56 17.42
N VAL A 706 33.01 -10.10 16.66
CA VAL A 706 32.83 -9.05 15.63
C VAL A 706 32.12 -9.60 14.39
N HIS A 707 32.31 -10.89 14.07
CA HIS A 707 31.73 -11.56 12.90
C HIS A 707 30.31 -12.09 13.12
N MET A 708 29.81 -12.08 14.36
CA MET A 708 28.44 -12.50 14.73
C MET A 708 27.34 -11.85 13.87
N GLU A 709 27.54 -10.62 13.38
CA GLU A 709 26.60 -9.97 12.46
C GLU A 709 26.44 -10.75 11.15
N THR A 710 27.55 -11.23 10.60
CA THR A 710 27.60 -12.06 9.38
C THR A 710 27.06 -13.46 9.66
N VAL A 711 27.42 -14.06 10.80
CA VAL A 711 26.96 -15.41 11.20
C VAL A 711 25.44 -15.54 11.15
N PHE A 712 24.70 -14.60 11.74
CA PHE A 712 23.24 -14.71 11.82
C PHE A 712 22.50 -14.20 10.58
N SER A 713 23.01 -13.17 9.89
CA SER A 713 22.34 -12.65 8.69
C SER A 713 22.57 -13.47 7.42
N THR A 714 23.65 -14.26 7.35
CA THR A 714 23.95 -15.11 6.19
C THR A 714 23.51 -16.57 6.37
N ALA A 715 23.21 -17.00 7.60
CA ALA A 715 22.58 -18.31 7.87
C ALA A 715 21.29 -18.49 7.07
N TYR A 716 21.00 -19.73 6.64
CA TYR A 716 19.81 -20.08 5.86
C TYR A 716 18.52 -19.88 6.67
N CYS A 717 18.54 -20.35 7.92
CA CYS A 717 17.61 -20.01 8.99
C CYS A 717 18.32 -20.21 10.35
N VAL A 718 17.67 -19.77 11.42
CA VAL A 718 18.11 -19.97 12.81
C VAL A 718 17.20 -20.97 13.51
N ILE A 719 17.78 -21.95 14.20
CA ILE A 719 17.09 -22.74 15.21
C ILE A 719 17.19 -21.98 16.53
N ALA A 720 16.07 -21.60 17.10
CA ALA A 720 15.99 -21.03 18.44
C ALA A 720 15.41 -22.07 19.42
N ALA A 721 16.27 -22.60 20.28
CA ALA A 721 15.95 -23.63 21.26
C ALA A 721 15.21 -23.03 22.48
N THR A 722 14.09 -22.35 22.25
CA THR A 722 13.41 -21.46 23.23
C THR A 722 13.01 -22.15 24.54
N ARG A 723 12.56 -23.41 24.49
CA ARG A 723 12.21 -24.20 25.69
C ARG A 723 13.40 -24.88 26.38
N ALA A 724 14.57 -24.93 25.73
CA ALA A 724 15.75 -25.53 26.32
C ALA A 724 16.18 -24.73 27.57
N ARG A 725 16.72 -25.44 28.58
CA ARG A 725 17.18 -24.84 29.84
C ARG A 725 18.71 -24.83 29.97
N GLY A 726 19.40 -25.50 29.05
CA GLY A 726 20.85 -25.59 28.93
C GLY A 726 21.24 -26.51 27.78
N SER A 727 22.54 -26.74 27.56
CA SER A 727 23.02 -27.66 26.52
C SER A 727 22.52 -29.11 26.70
N SER A 728 22.21 -29.54 27.93
CA SER A 728 21.82 -30.93 28.22
C SER A 728 20.31 -31.20 28.23
N SER A 729 19.42 -30.19 28.07
CA SER A 729 17.98 -30.43 28.18
C SER A 729 17.34 -31.01 26.93
N GLY A 730 17.85 -30.66 25.75
CA GLY A 730 17.10 -30.78 24.51
C GLY A 730 15.98 -29.75 24.39
N PHE A 731 15.24 -29.85 23.29
CA PHE A 731 14.00 -29.15 22.96
C PHE A 731 13.02 -30.00 22.13
N LEU A 732 13.47 -31.13 21.56
CA LEU A 732 12.66 -32.06 20.76
C LEU A 732 11.84 -33.08 21.60
N ASP A 733 11.65 -32.85 22.89
CA ASP A 733 10.79 -33.68 23.74
C ASP A 733 9.30 -33.51 23.43
N ALA A 734 8.51 -34.51 23.83
CA ALA A 734 7.06 -34.41 23.86
C ALA A 734 6.59 -33.14 24.61
N ARG A 735 5.46 -32.58 24.17
CA ARG A 735 4.82 -31.41 24.78
C ARG A 735 3.61 -31.85 25.61
N LEU A 736 3.13 -30.98 26.48
CA LEU A 736 1.86 -31.21 27.19
C LEU A 736 0.71 -31.12 26.18
N GLU A 737 -0.14 -32.15 26.11
CA GLU A 737 -1.37 -32.11 25.33
C GLU A 737 -2.28 -30.98 25.85
N ARG A 738 -2.78 -30.12 24.95
CA ARG A 738 -3.81 -29.12 25.29
C ARG A 738 -5.19 -29.76 25.38
N LYS A 739 -6.11 -29.16 26.11
CA LYS A 739 -7.50 -29.64 26.13
C LYS A 739 -8.19 -29.36 24.79
N VAL A 740 -8.84 -30.40 24.28
CA VAL A 740 -9.61 -30.40 23.04
C VAL A 740 -10.92 -31.14 23.27
N VAL A 741 -12.02 -30.55 22.81
CA VAL A 741 -13.35 -31.16 22.81
C VAL A 741 -13.77 -31.39 21.37
N LYS A 742 -13.97 -32.66 21.00
CA LYS A 742 -14.51 -33.06 19.70
C LYS A 742 -16.04 -32.99 19.73
N LEU A 743 -16.64 -32.31 18.75
CA LEU A 743 -18.08 -32.18 18.57
C LEU A 743 -18.48 -32.88 17.25
N GLU A 744 -19.18 -34.00 17.36
CA GLU A 744 -19.66 -34.78 16.21
C GLU A 744 -21.19 -34.69 16.11
N ARG A 745 -21.69 -34.59 14.87
CA ARG A 745 -23.11 -34.65 14.55
C ARG A 745 -23.29 -35.49 13.28
N SER A 746 -24.35 -36.30 13.25
CA SER A 746 -24.69 -37.15 12.11
C SER A 746 -24.76 -36.33 10.81
N GLY A 747 -23.95 -36.69 9.81
CA GLY A 747 -23.93 -36.01 8.51
C GLY A 747 -23.17 -34.68 8.46
N ARG A 748 -22.30 -34.37 9.43
CA ARG A 748 -21.41 -33.20 9.40
C ARG A 748 -19.96 -33.55 9.72
N THR A 749 -19.04 -32.72 9.25
CA THR A 749 -17.62 -32.75 9.63
C THR A 749 -17.46 -32.49 11.14
N PRO A 750 -16.59 -33.24 11.85
CA PRO A 750 -16.30 -32.96 13.25
C PRO A 750 -15.68 -31.57 13.47
N ILE A 751 -16.22 -30.83 14.43
CA ILE A 751 -15.72 -29.53 14.88
C ILE A 751 -14.95 -29.75 16.20
N TYR A 752 -13.84 -29.06 16.38
CA TYR A 752 -13.00 -29.17 17.56
C TYR A 752 -12.84 -27.82 18.26
N VAL A 753 -13.19 -27.75 19.54
CA VAL A 753 -12.97 -26.57 20.39
C VAL A 753 -11.76 -26.82 21.27
N CYS A 754 -10.77 -25.93 21.23
CA CYS A 754 -9.43 -26.16 21.79
C CYS A 754 -8.97 -24.98 22.67
N GLU A 755 -8.12 -25.24 23.67
CA GLU A 755 -7.39 -24.19 24.37
C GLU A 755 -6.52 -23.35 23.40
N SER A 756 -6.58 -22.02 23.53
CA SER A 756 -5.73 -21.12 22.72
C SER A 756 -4.27 -21.19 23.19
N ILE A 757 -3.36 -21.45 22.25
CA ILE A 757 -1.92 -21.59 22.48
C ILE A 757 -1.08 -20.65 21.59
N ASP A 758 -1.71 -19.88 20.71
CA ASP A 758 -1.05 -18.99 19.75
C ASP A 758 -0.59 -17.70 20.44
N ASN A 759 0.51 -17.77 21.19
CA ASN A 759 1.00 -16.67 22.02
C ASN A 759 2.52 -16.48 21.91
N PHE A 760 2.97 -16.06 20.73
CA PHE A 760 4.37 -15.73 20.44
C PHE A 760 4.97 -14.69 21.41
N GLN A 761 4.16 -13.76 21.93
CA GLN A 761 4.58 -12.80 22.96
C GLN A 761 5.05 -13.53 24.22
N GLN A 762 4.20 -14.37 24.81
CA GLN A 762 4.53 -15.09 26.05
C GLN A 762 5.59 -16.18 25.86
N GLU A 763 5.49 -16.95 24.77
CA GLU A 763 6.33 -18.13 24.56
C GLU A 763 7.71 -17.81 24.00
N VAL A 764 7.82 -16.80 23.13
CA VAL A 764 9.07 -16.43 22.45
C VAL A 764 9.64 -15.14 23.02
N ILE A 765 8.92 -14.01 22.92
CA ILE A 765 9.47 -12.68 23.25
C ILE A 765 9.76 -12.56 24.76
N ASP A 766 8.81 -12.94 25.61
CA ASP A 766 8.98 -13.00 27.06
C ASP A 766 9.61 -14.34 27.52
N GLY A 767 9.99 -15.21 26.58
CA GLY A 767 10.62 -16.51 26.83
C GLY A 767 12.01 -16.39 27.48
N PRO A 768 12.55 -17.50 28.05
CA PRO A 768 13.83 -17.47 28.76
C PRO A 768 15.03 -17.17 27.83
N LEU A 769 14.96 -17.57 26.56
CA LEU A 769 16.02 -17.37 25.58
C LEU A 769 16.18 -15.88 25.21
N ASN A 770 15.08 -15.20 24.83
CA ASN A 770 15.07 -13.77 24.47
C ASN A 770 15.38 -12.80 25.62
N LYS A 771 15.54 -13.28 26.86
CA LYS A 771 16.01 -12.48 28.01
C LYS A 771 17.53 -12.30 28.04
N ARG A 772 18.30 -13.00 27.18
CA ARG A 772 19.76 -12.86 27.06
C ARG A 772 20.12 -11.75 26.08
N GLY A 773 21.12 -10.94 26.42
CA GLY A 773 21.53 -9.77 25.64
C GLY A 773 21.89 -10.05 24.18
N TRP A 774 22.74 -11.07 23.96
CA TRP A 774 23.18 -11.49 22.62
C TRP A 774 22.00 -11.93 21.73
N VAL A 775 21.01 -12.64 22.28
CA VAL A 775 19.88 -13.23 21.53
C VAL A 775 19.05 -12.19 20.78
N LEU A 776 18.98 -10.95 21.25
CA LEU A 776 18.30 -9.88 20.50
C LEU A 776 19.02 -9.56 19.18
N GLN A 777 20.35 -9.60 19.12
CA GLN A 777 21.11 -9.51 17.87
C GLN A 777 20.93 -10.77 17.01
N GLU A 778 20.94 -11.96 17.63
CA GLU A 778 20.73 -13.23 16.92
C GLU A 778 19.39 -13.23 16.16
N ARG A 779 18.30 -12.81 16.84
CA ARG A 779 16.97 -12.66 16.25
C ARG A 779 16.89 -11.53 15.22
N ALA A 780 17.34 -10.31 15.56
CA ALA A 780 17.21 -9.14 14.68
C ALA A 780 18.00 -9.26 13.36
N LEU A 781 18.96 -10.18 13.28
CA LEU A 781 19.72 -10.45 12.05
C LEU A 781 19.25 -11.70 11.31
N ALA A 782 18.51 -12.59 11.98
CA ALA A 782 17.98 -13.80 11.37
C ALA A 782 16.91 -13.44 10.32
N ARG A 783 17.17 -13.79 9.05
CA ARG A 783 16.16 -13.61 7.99
C ARG A 783 14.92 -14.50 8.19
N ARG A 784 15.11 -15.61 8.91
CA ARG A 784 14.17 -16.73 9.13
C ARG A 784 14.54 -17.44 10.43
N THR A 785 13.59 -17.67 11.33
CA THR A 785 13.82 -18.35 12.62
C THR A 785 12.74 -19.39 12.91
N ILE A 786 13.16 -20.59 13.31
CA ILE A 786 12.30 -21.65 13.87
C ILE A 786 12.47 -21.65 15.38
N TYR A 787 11.43 -21.26 16.12
CA TYR A 787 11.41 -21.30 17.58
C TYR A 787 10.79 -22.60 18.07
N PHE A 788 11.58 -23.39 18.80
CA PHE A 788 11.10 -24.58 19.52
C PHE A 788 10.68 -24.17 20.94
N ALA A 789 9.43 -23.72 21.08
CA ALA A 789 8.85 -23.25 22.34
C ALA A 789 8.02 -24.34 23.05
N GLU A 790 7.55 -24.03 24.27
CA GLU A 790 7.07 -25.05 25.22
C GLU A 790 5.75 -25.71 24.80
N LYS A 791 4.80 -24.95 24.22
CA LYS A 791 3.52 -25.48 23.72
C LYS A 791 3.55 -25.83 22.23
N GLN A 792 4.24 -25.05 21.40
CA GLN A 792 4.32 -25.28 19.95
C GLN A 792 5.62 -24.73 19.32
N ASN A 793 5.86 -25.11 18.06
CA ASN A 793 6.85 -24.43 17.22
C ASN A 793 6.26 -23.18 16.58
N TYR A 794 7.12 -22.17 16.34
CA TYR A 794 6.78 -20.97 15.58
C TYR A 794 7.81 -20.73 14.47
N TRP A 795 7.36 -20.23 13.33
CA TRP A 795 8.22 -19.72 12.25
C TRP A 795 8.11 -18.21 12.16
N GLU A 796 9.22 -17.48 12.22
CA GLU A 796 9.27 -16.02 11.99
C GLU A 796 10.11 -15.71 10.74
N CYS A 797 9.63 -14.77 9.94
CA CYS A 797 10.34 -14.17 8.80
C CYS A 797 9.76 -12.77 8.50
N GLY A 798 10.22 -12.10 7.44
CA GLY A 798 9.74 -10.76 7.07
C GLY A 798 8.21 -10.66 6.81
N GLU A 799 7.54 -11.79 6.55
CA GLU A 799 6.08 -11.87 6.43
C GLU A 799 5.34 -12.13 7.76
N GLY A 800 6.03 -12.05 8.90
CA GLY A 800 5.48 -12.28 10.24
C GLY A 800 5.64 -13.71 10.73
N VAL A 801 4.79 -14.09 11.69
CA VAL A 801 4.87 -15.35 12.44
C VAL A 801 3.83 -16.37 11.95
N ARG A 802 4.19 -17.66 11.94
CA ARG A 802 3.29 -18.81 11.71
C ARG A 802 3.38 -19.81 12.86
N CYS A 803 2.27 -20.49 13.14
CA CYS A 803 2.07 -21.41 14.27
C CYS A 803 1.70 -22.83 13.77
N GLU A 804 2.04 -23.90 14.51
CA GLU A 804 1.69 -25.30 14.15
C GLU A 804 0.18 -25.55 14.07
N THR A 805 -0.61 -24.71 14.74
CA THR A 805 -2.08 -24.62 14.66
C THR A 805 -2.63 -24.24 13.27
N PHE A 806 -1.77 -23.82 12.33
CA PHE A 806 -2.08 -23.11 11.09
C PHE A 806 -2.63 -21.68 11.31
N THR A 807 -2.19 -21.01 12.37
CA THR A 807 -2.40 -19.58 12.61
C THR A 807 -1.24 -18.74 12.03
N ARG A 808 -1.53 -17.55 11.51
CA ARG A 808 -0.56 -16.47 11.22
C ARG A 808 -0.74 -15.31 12.20
N MET A 809 0.37 -14.73 12.68
CA MET A 809 0.37 -13.60 13.60
C MET A 809 1.27 -12.46 13.07
N LYS A 810 0.81 -11.21 13.15
CA LYS A 810 1.60 -9.99 12.86
C LYS A 810 1.45 -8.98 14.01
N ASN A 811 2.49 -8.17 14.26
CA ASN A 811 2.50 -7.12 15.29
C ASN A 811 3.51 -6.04 14.86
N ASN A 812 3.07 -4.77 14.83
CA ASN A 812 3.85 -3.65 14.28
C ASN A 812 5.12 -3.37 15.11
N GLN A 813 5.04 -3.56 16.43
CA GLN A 813 6.14 -3.37 17.38
C GLN A 813 7.19 -4.50 17.28
N ALA A 814 6.75 -5.75 17.07
CA ALA A 814 7.62 -6.91 16.94
C ALA A 814 8.28 -7.02 15.55
N ALA A 815 7.64 -6.49 14.51
CA ALA A 815 8.09 -6.57 13.11
C ALA A 815 9.51 -6.03 12.88
N LEU A 816 10.00 -5.09 13.70
CA LEU A 816 11.38 -4.62 13.64
C LEU A 816 12.40 -5.73 13.90
N LEU A 817 12.13 -6.65 14.84
CA LEU A 817 13.05 -7.75 15.18
C LEU A 817 12.84 -9.00 14.32
N GLY A 818 11.72 -9.09 13.59
CA GLY A 818 11.46 -10.13 12.59
C GLY A 818 11.78 -9.68 11.14
N ASP A 819 12.42 -8.53 10.97
CA ASP A 819 12.71 -7.93 9.67
C ASP A 819 13.79 -8.70 8.91
N SER A 820 13.39 -9.40 7.85
CA SER A 820 14.31 -10.20 7.03
C SER A 820 15.35 -9.39 6.25
N LYS A 821 15.25 -8.05 6.23
CA LYS A 821 16.31 -7.14 5.78
C LYS A 821 16.54 -6.03 6.83
N PHE A 822 16.67 -6.38 8.11
CA PHE A 822 16.89 -5.43 9.21
C PHE A 822 17.94 -4.36 8.87
N PRO A 823 17.61 -3.05 8.98
CA PRO A 823 16.42 -2.45 9.59
C PRO A 823 15.47 -1.80 8.57
N LYS A 824 15.14 -2.48 7.47
CA LYS A 824 14.21 -1.99 6.43
C LYS A 824 12.86 -1.48 6.99
N VAL A 825 12.27 -2.17 7.97
CA VAL A 825 11.03 -1.71 8.64
C VAL A 825 11.19 -0.30 9.23
N ALA A 826 12.40 0.05 9.68
CA ALA A 826 12.72 1.40 10.11
C ALA A 826 13.05 2.36 8.95
N THR A 827 13.69 1.93 7.86
CA THR A 827 13.91 2.82 6.69
C THR A 827 12.60 3.24 6.05
N ASP A 828 11.65 2.32 5.94
CA ASP A 828 10.37 2.56 5.27
C ASP A 828 9.40 3.35 6.17
N SER A 829 9.70 3.43 7.47
CA SER A 829 8.96 4.23 8.45
C SER A 829 9.21 5.74 8.32
N SER A 830 8.21 6.53 8.75
CA SER A 830 8.27 7.98 8.88
C SER A 830 9.41 8.44 9.82
N LYS A 831 9.80 9.72 9.75
CA LYS A 831 10.80 10.31 10.67
C LYS A 831 10.43 10.10 12.15
N GLY A 832 9.13 10.10 12.47
CA GLY A 832 8.62 9.77 13.80
C GLY A 832 8.77 8.29 14.14
N GLY A 833 8.33 7.41 13.23
CA GLY A 833 8.45 5.96 13.36
C GLY A 833 9.90 5.51 13.57
N ARG A 834 10.84 6.00 12.76
CA ARG A 834 12.30 5.76 12.90
C ARG A 834 12.80 6.03 14.33
N ILE A 835 12.41 7.15 14.91
CA ILE A 835 12.80 7.53 16.27
C ILE A 835 12.22 6.54 17.29
N ARG A 836 10.91 6.26 17.20
CA ARG A 836 10.25 5.32 18.13
C ARG A 836 10.78 3.89 18.03
N LEU A 837 11.11 3.42 16.83
CA LEU A 837 11.65 2.08 16.59
C LEU A 837 13.04 1.90 17.23
N TYR A 838 13.96 2.87 17.11
CA TYR A 838 15.25 2.76 17.80
C TYR A 838 15.12 3.03 19.32
N GLU A 839 14.26 3.96 19.74
CA GLU A 839 13.96 4.18 21.16
C GLU A 839 13.47 2.87 21.81
N LEU A 840 12.55 2.17 21.15
CA LEU A 840 12.03 0.86 21.55
C LEU A 840 13.12 -0.21 21.60
N LEU A 841 13.92 -0.34 20.54
CA LEU A 841 15.03 -1.31 20.46
C LEU A 841 15.96 -1.18 21.67
N TYR A 842 16.37 0.05 21.98
CA TYR A 842 17.25 0.32 23.13
C TYR A 842 16.53 0.16 24.48
N LYS A 843 15.23 0.48 24.59
CA LYS A 843 14.42 0.15 25.79
C LYS A 843 14.40 -1.36 26.04
N GLN A 844 14.07 -2.17 25.03
CA GLN A 844 14.04 -3.63 25.12
C GLN A 844 15.41 -4.20 25.48
N TYR A 845 16.45 -3.83 24.72
CA TYR A 845 17.82 -4.30 24.94
C TYR A 845 18.38 -3.94 26.32
N SER A 846 18.07 -2.75 26.84
CA SER A 846 18.55 -2.30 28.16
C SER A 846 18.13 -3.22 29.32
N ARG A 847 17.04 -3.97 29.14
CA ARG A 847 16.44 -4.89 30.13
C ARG A 847 17.03 -6.30 30.07
N LEU A 848 17.88 -6.60 29.10
CA LEU A 848 18.42 -7.95 28.87
C LEU A 848 19.59 -8.29 29.80
N GLN A 849 19.75 -9.59 30.03
CA GLN A 849 20.71 -10.17 30.96
C GLN A 849 22.00 -10.61 30.25
N PHE A 850 23.14 -10.43 30.93
CA PHE A 850 24.46 -10.75 30.44
C PHE A 850 25.24 -11.52 31.50
N THR A 851 25.93 -12.60 31.12
CA THR A 851 26.89 -13.30 32.00
C THR A 851 28.06 -12.39 32.38
N ARG A 852 28.42 -11.46 31.49
CA ARG A 852 29.43 -10.42 31.67
C ARG A 852 28.82 -9.08 31.28
N ILE A 853 28.47 -8.24 32.24
CA ILE A 853 27.71 -7.00 31.97
C ILE A 853 28.49 -5.97 31.12
N TYR A 854 29.81 -6.08 31.03
CA TYR A 854 30.66 -5.28 30.13
C TYR A 854 30.61 -5.69 28.65
N ASP A 855 29.91 -6.78 28.31
CA ASP A 855 29.59 -7.18 26.92
C ASP A 855 28.43 -6.35 26.33
N ARG A 856 27.67 -5.64 27.17
CA ARG A 856 26.49 -4.82 26.83
C ARG A 856 26.67 -3.83 25.66
N PRO A 857 27.79 -3.12 25.46
CA PRO A 857 28.00 -2.32 24.25
C PRO A 857 28.35 -3.16 23.01
N LEU A 858 28.95 -4.34 23.18
CA LEU A 858 29.42 -5.18 22.07
C LEU A 858 28.26 -5.93 21.38
N ALA A 859 27.38 -6.55 22.16
CA ALA A 859 26.28 -7.40 21.65
C ALA A 859 25.12 -6.64 20.98
N ILE A 860 25.23 -5.31 20.81
CA ILE A 860 24.32 -4.49 19.98
C ILE A 860 25.06 -3.71 18.90
N ALA A 861 26.41 -3.75 18.87
CA ALA A 861 27.21 -2.96 17.96
C ALA A 861 26.85 -3.24 16.48
N GLY A 862 26.60 -4.50 16.11
CA GLY A 862 26.17 -4.86 14.74
C GLY A 862 24.81 -4.23 14.36
N LEU A 863 23.85 -4.18 15.29
CA LEU A 863 22.55 -3.55 15.03
C LEU A 863 22.66 -2.03 14.96
N GLU A 864 23.46 -1.42 15.84
CA GLU A 864 23.74 0.01 15.81
C GLU A 864 24.45 0.40 14.49
N GLN A 865 25.43 -0.38 14.03
CA GLN A 865 26.11 -0.15 12.75
C GLN A 865 25.16 -0.30 11.55
N ARG A 866 24.20 -1.23 11.57
CA ARG A 866 23.15 -1.31 10.54
C ARG A 866 22.23 -0.10 10.56
N LEU A 867 21.80 0.37 11.74
CA LEU A 867 20.98 1.58 11.88
C LEU A 867 21.75 2.86 11.45
N ILE A 868 23.05 2.95 11.76
CA ILE A 868 23.96 4.01 11.30
C ILE A 868 23.98 4.10 9.77
N ARG A 869 24.19 2.96 9.08
CA ARG A 869 24.19 2.89 7.61
C ARG A 869 22.80 3.20 7.04
N ALA A 870 21.76 2.53 7.53
CA ALA A 870 20.40 2.61 7.00
C ALA A 870 19.72 3.97 7.25
N PHE A 871 20.08 4.67 8.33
CA PHE A 871 19.63 6.04 8.59
C PHE A 871 20.55 7.11 7.99
N ASP A 872 21.61 6.74 7.24
CA ASP A 872 22.57 7.66 6.63
C ASP A 872 23.08 8.70 7.64
N THR A 873 23.74 8.21 8.68
CA THR A 873 24.16 9.04 9.81
C THR A 873 25.43 8.54 10.46
N GLN A 874 26.01 9.37 11.33
CA GLN A 874 27.03 8.94 12.29
C GLN A 874 26.34 8.58 13.62
N GLY A 875 26.96 7.74 14.42
CA GLY A 875 26.42 7.34 15.71
C GLY A 875 27.36 6.43 16.49
N GLY A 876 26.92 6.04 17.67
CA GLY A 876 27.65 5.13 18.55
C GLY A 876 27.15 5.23 19.99
N TYR A 877 27.25 4.12 20.73
CA TYR A 877 26.90 4.04 22.15
C TYR A 877 25.44 4.40 22.45
N GLY A 878 24.52 4.07 21.55
CA GLY A 878 23.08 4.25 21.71
C GLY A 878 22.54 5.61 21.22
N VAL A 879 23.32 6.38 20.48
CA VAL A 879 22.95 7.72 19.98
C VAL A 879 23.36 7.91 18.51
N PHE A 880 22.48 8.53 17.73
CA PHE A 880 22.69 8.86 16.31
C PHE A 880 22.74 10.37 16.11
N THR A 881 23.71 10.89 15.35
CA THR A 881 23.89 12.34 15.11
C THR A 881 22.64 12.99 14.48
N ARG A 882 22.00 12.31 13.51
CA ARG A 882 20.74 12.75 12.87
C ARG A 882 19.56 12.88 13.84
N TYR A 883 19.65 12.27 15.02
CA TYR A 883 18.66 12.30 16.10
C TYR A 883 19.26 12.64 17.47
N PHE A 884 20.39 13.36 17.51
CA PHE A 884 21.26 13.48 18.71
C PHE A 884 20.49 13.90 19.98
N GLY A 885 19.69 14.97 19.88
CA GLY A 885 18.87 15.47 20.99
C GLY A 885 17.77 14.52 21.45
N ARG A 886 17.34 13.54 20.65
CA ARG A 886 16.41 12.47 21.07
C ARG A 886 17.16 11.31 21.73
N GLY A 887 18.30 10.91 21.17
CA GLY A 887 19.15 9.86 21.75
C GLY A 887 19.64 10.17 23.17
N LEU A 888 19.85 11.45 23.50
CA LEU A 888 20.24 11.90 24.85
C LEU A 888 19.07 12.01 25.84
N LEU A 889 17.81 11.85 25.43
CA LEU A 889 16.63 11.90 26.31
C LEU A 889 16.28 10.53 26.91
N TRP A 890 17.27 9.65 27.03
CA TRP A 890 17.14 8.43 27.82
C TRP A 890 17.02 8.77 29.31
N GLN A 891 16.29 7.95 30.05
CA GLN A 891 16.10 8.08 31.49
C GLN A 891 16.01 6.70 32.13
N ARG A 892 16.33 6.58 33.42
CA ARG A 892 16.14 5.33 34.16
C ARG A 892 14.67 4.91 34.12
N ASP A 893 14.39 3.65 33.82
CA ASP A 893 13.04 3.12 33.98
C ASP A 893 12.68 3.03 35.47
N VAL A 894 11.70 3.82 35.90
CA VAL A 894 11.23 3.85 37.30
C VAL A 894 10.32 2.68 37.65
N THR A 895 9.79 1.97 36.66
CA THR A 895 8.90 0.82 36.86
C THR A 895 9.66 -0.47 37.18
N MET A 896 10.98 -0.50 36.92
CA MET A 896 11.82 -1.69 37.10
C MET A 896 12.82 -1.50 38.24
N ALA A 897 13.16 -2.61 38.91
CA ALA A 897 14.28 -2.68 39.84
C ALA A 897 15.59 -3.00 39.10
N PRO A 898 16.77 -2.55 39.60
CA PRO A 898 16.98 -1.72 40.79
C PRO A 898 16.60 -0.24 40.57
N GLN A 899 16.15 0.43 41.64
CA GLN A 899 15.78 1.85 41.61
C GLN A 899 17.00 2.82 41.51
N VAL A 900 18.21 2.28 41.35
CA VAL A 900 19.47 3.00 41.14
C VAL A 900 20.26 2.25 40.07
N MET A 901 20.68 2.94 39.01
CA MET A 901 21.56 2.37 37.99
C MET A 901 23.01 2.36 38.49
N LYS A 902 23.76 1.28 38.21
CA LYS A 902 25.15 1.15 38.65
C LYS A 902 26.10 1.38 37.46
N PRO A 903 27.21 2.14 37.60
CA PRO A 903 28.25 2.19 36.58
C PRO A 903 28.85 0.80 36.33
N ILE A 904 29.05 0.44 35.06
CA ILE A 904 29.67 -0.83 34.68
C ILE A 904 31.18 -0.75 34.84
N GLN A 905 31.77 -1.77 35.47
CA GLN A 905 33.23 -1.90 35.58
C GLN A 905 33.77 -2.62 34.33
N PHE A 906 34.23 -1.83 33.36
CA PHE A 906 34.88 -2.33 32.14
C PHE A 906 36.33 -2.79 32.43
N PRO A 907 36.75 -3.99 31.97
CA PRO A 907 38.12 -4.46 32.11
C PRO A 907 39.14 -3.54 31.42
N LYS A 908 40.33 -3.36 32.00
CA LYS A 908 41.43 -2.56 31.40
C LYS A 908 41.92 -3.09 30.04
N SER A 909 41.62 -4.34 29.71
CA SER A 909 41.93 -4.99 28.43
C SER A 909 40.90 -4.69 27.33
N GLN A 910 39.74 -4.12 27.65
CA GLN A 910 38.70 -3.81 26.68
C GLN A 910 39.10 -2.56 25.87
N LYS A 911 39.28 -2.73 24.55
CA LYS A 911 39.79 -1.69 23.64
C LYS A 911 38.91 -0.44 23.52
N TYR A 912 37.65 -0.50 23.95
CA TYR A 912 36.65 0.55 23.74
C TYR A 912 36.11 1.03 25.08
N GLN A 913 36.17 2.34 25.32
CA GLN A 913 35.62 2.97 26.52
C GLN A 913 34.24 3.56 26.21
N VAL A 914 33.22 3.11 26.95
CA VAL A 914 31.86 3.65 26.80
C VAL A 914 31.78 5.03 27.45
N PRO A 915 31.31 6.08 26.75
CA PRO A 915 31.18 7.42 27.33
C PRO A 915 30.18 7.48 28.49
N SER A 916 30.48 8.25 29.54
CA SER A 916 29.65 8.38 30.74
C SER A 916 28.28 9.04 30.52
N TRP A 917 28.04 9.67 29.37
CA TRP A 917 26.71 10.18 28.98
C TRP A 917 25.81 9.09 28.36
N SER A 918 26.36 7.93 28.00
CA SER A 918 25.59 6.82 27.41
C SER A 918 24.98 5.93 28.48
N TRP A 919 23.74 5.50 28.28
CA TRP A 919 23.10 4.45 29.08
C TRP A 919 23.84 3.11 29.01
N MET A 920 24.68 2.88 28.00
CA MET A 920 25.51 1.68 27.89
C MET A 920 26.63 1.62 28.94
N ALA A 921 26.98 2.75 29.58
CA ALA A 921 27.93 2.78 30.69
C ALA A 921 27.34 2.29 32.02
N TYR A 922 26.04 1.96 32.05
CA TYR A 922 25.30 1.65 33.27
C TYR A 922 24.47 0.36 33.18
N GLU A 923 24.44 -0.38 34.28
CA GLU A 923 23.53 -1.49 34.55
C GLU A 923 22.13 -0.93 34.92
N GLY A 924 21.09 -1.41 34.24
CA GLY A 924 19.69 -1.07 34.51
C GLY A 924 18.84 -0.90 33.24
N ALA A 925 17.53 -0.90 33.42
CA ALA A 925 16.57 -0.64 32.35
C ALA A 925 16.42 0.87 32.07
N ILE A 926 16.24 1.24 30.81
CA ILE A 926 15.94 2.62 30.40
C ILE A 926 14.53 2.77 29.84
N SER A 927 14.02 3.99 29.95
CA SER A 927 13.00 4.55 29.07
C SER A 927 13.58 5.77 28.35
N PHE A 928 12.74 6.44 27.55
CA PHE A 928 13.03 7.74 26.93
C PHE A 928 11.93 8.71 27.35
N MET A 929 12.23 10.01 27.43
CA MET A 929 11.24 11.03 27.74
C MET A 929 10.21 11.14 26.62
N ASP A 930 8.92 11.11 26.95
CA ASP A 930 7.88 11.16 25.94
C ASP A 930 7.57 12.60 25.49
N LEU A 931 8.30 13.06 24.48
CA LEU A 931 8.11 14.38 23.87
C LEU A 931 7.36 14.27 22.54
N PRO A 932 6.37 15.16 22.26
CA PRO A 932 5.66 15.19 20.99
C PRO A 932 6.59 15.14 19.78
N LEU A 933 6.25 14.28 18.82
CA LEU A 933 6.92 14.26 17.52
C LEU A 933 6.26 15.34 16.65
N THR A 934 6.97 16.44 16.42
CA THR A 934 6.56 17.47 15.45
C THR A 934 6.50 16.86 14.06
N LYS A 935 5.46 17.23 13.30
CA LYS A 935 5.27 16.81 11.89
C LYS A 935 6.50 17.10 11.03
#